data_AF-A0AA92UKE1-F1
#
_entry.id   AF-A0AA92UKE1-F1
#
_cell.length_a   1.000
_cell.length_b   1.000
_cell.length_c   1.000
_cell.angle_alpha   90.00
_cell.angle_beta   90.00
_cell.angle_gamma   90.00
#
_symmetry.space_group_name_H-M   'P 1'
#
loop_
_entity.id
_entity.type
_entity.pdbx_description
1 polymer ?
#
loop_
_entity_poly.entity_id
_entity_poly.type
_entity_poly.pdbx_seq_one_letter_code
_entity_poly.pdbx_strand_id
1 'polypeptide(L)'
;MFNNNKETKNDLIKLFVVYLKTRHYHKISGDESRLFKQIIQDDSVSLGFVQSLDQNRELWYYLKSIEPEYIDYDLICAIENILVKLCKDNYGIDRCLLTLLSKIRHDQEKQLSLSKYLARYSDVFKRWDKSEGEENTPNNDKELEEAYNYLVDQNIKSKDKYYWALFLCENIDYLKSIDYDKVFTVIFDFFNNVDLDKTKTKKEDQHSYNLSWDLIYIPHFVNAVCELGQEEKLMQYRMILAKTLPLTRRVGNIDSHTICSFYKKIIGKLSTEENAILSDWWKSRNDDFLRISPDDIMECITEYGMDFLSYKLEEYVNSFIAEQSQENAYVASKALELIAKGYVKWSVEDYRKLFDSIEKCGIKGMKMQCNAIMIENFHDEKAISWRFSYLKNNIVPTRQFESHHVRLVSDEEQEISGTNPRMFRCFMSVQEESVIQNMLELFEFGLSLSPRIVTREYSSYLMSQIYMYFINMKKLNYIQKLRILVEKHCEGVADNNAYNIMNHYELVFLNSERGSIDASVKKYNACIANAYLPIRNDADFRNYFTTIALEVQKEIQDQGIYSLVNSQALSEDFIQRELKNTIINKCSQLGLTNVRVDREVALQDNKRTDFLIWYGMCNPIMIELKLLHNKEIQRTKERHAYKMKFEQYSKATNACLSVFWVFDVGRGGNQNVFEDLKAEYLGLPYTTCLLTKCKCSSGRDTGAIVKKQIGKRTTRKKRK
;
A
#
# COMPACT_ATOMS: atom_id res chain seq x y z
N MET A 1 -46.18 17.19 0.72
CA MET A 1 -45.56 16.68 1.96
C MET A 1 -45.94 17.47 3.21
N PHE A 2 -45.99 18.81 3.18
CA PHE A 2 -46.33 19.61 4.38
C PHE A 2 -47.76 19.40 4.94
N ASN A 3 -48.68 18.80 4.19
CA ASN A 3 -50.06 18.54 4.64
C ASN A 3 -50.22 17.25 5.48
N ASN A 4 -49.13 16.60 5.89
CA ASN A 4 -49.16 15.37 6.70
C ASN A 4 -49.29 15.66 8.21
N ASN A 5 -49.25 14.62 9.05
CA ASN A 5 -49.38 14.75 10.51
C ASN A 5 -48.27 15.64 11.14
N LYS A 6 -48.51 16.11 12.37
CA LYS A 6 -47.62 17.04 13.09
C LYS A 6 -46.17 16.54 13.22
N GLU A 7 -45.98 15.24 13.36
CA GLU A 7 -44.68 14.60 13.49
C GLU A 7 -43.86 14.73 12.18
N THR A 8 -44.50 14.43 11.04
CA THR A 8 -43.90 14.63 9.71
C THR A 8 -43.57 16.10 9.44
N LYS A 9 -44.43 17.02 9.89
CA LYS A 9 -44.18 18.47 9.78
C LYS A 9 -42.95 18.90 10.58
N ASN A 10 -42.80 18.40 11.80
CA ASN A 10 -41.65 18.71 12.66
C ASN A 10 -40.34 18.20 12.06
N ASP A 11 -40.32 16.99 11.49
CA ASP A 11 -39.13 16.44 10.84
C ASP A 11 -38.75 17.23 9.59
N LEU A 12 -39.75 17.62 8.79
CA LEU A 12 -39.54 18.47 7.61
C LEU A 12 -39.02 19.86 8.02
N ILE A 13 -39.50 20.42 9.12
CA ILE A 13 -39.01 21.68 9.68
C ILE A 13 -37.57 21.55 10.13
N LYS A 14 -37.20 20.48 10.85
CA LYS A 14 -35.80 20.24 11.24
C LYS A 14 -34.89 20.17 10.02
N LEU A 15 -35.30 19.43 8.98
CA LEU A 15 -34.59 19.36 7.71
C LEU A 15 -34.48 20.72 7.02
N PHE A 16 -35.57 21.49 6.97
CA PHE A 16 -35.59 22.79 6.33
C PHE A 16 -34.74 23.82 7.09
N VAL A 17 -34.75 23.77 8.42
CA VAL A 17 -33.85 24.57 9.25
C VAL A 17 -32.40 24.18 8.93
N VAL A 18 -32.02 22.90 8.97
CA VAL A 18 -30.66 22.45 8.61
C VAL A 18 -30.29 22.87 7.18
N TYR A 19 -31.22 22.80 6.24
CA TYR A 19 -31.04 23.26 4.87
C TYR A 19 -30.75 24.77 4.80
N LEU A 20 -31.54 25.60 5.48
CA LEU A 20 -31.30 27.04 5.57
C LEU A 20 -29.96 27.36 6.26
N LYS A 21 -29.51 26.52 7.19
CA LYS A 21 -28.23 26.66 7.91
C LYS A 21 -27.00 26.38 7.05
N THR A 22 -27.11 25.57 6.00
CA THR A 22 -25.95 25.08 5.21
C THR A 22 -25.63 25.94 3.98
N ARG A 23 -26.37 27.02 3.71
CA ARG A 23 -26.13 27.89 2.56
C ARG A 23 -25.24 29.10 2.89
N HIS A 24 -24.24 29.33 2.04
CA HIS A 24 -23.38 30.52 2.04
C HIS A 24 -24.09 31.83 1.66
N TYR A 25 -25.22 31.75 0.96
CA TYR A 25 -26.04 32.93 0.60
C TYR A 25 -27.44 32.80 1.17
N HIS A 26 -27.87 33.79 1.96
CA HIS A 26 -29.18 33.85 2.64
C HIS A 26 -30.35 34.11 1.70
N LYS A 27 -30.24 33.74 0.42
CA LYS A 27 -31.27 33.96 -0.57
C LYS A 27 -32.19 32.75 -0.61
N ILE A 28 -33.42 32.96 -0.16
CA ILE A 28 -34.53 32.02 -0.28
C ILE A 28 -35.12 32.19 -1.69
N SER A 29 -35.13 31.14 -2.51
CA SER A 29 -35.78 31.08 -3.83
C SER A 29 -37.31 31.04 -3.70
N GLY A 30 -38.05 31.29 -4.79
CA GLY A 30 -39.52 31.31 -4.77
C GLY A 30 -40.19 30.09 -4.09
N ASP A 31 -39.74 28.87 -4.40
CA ASP A 31 -40.28 27.65 -3.78
C ASP A 31 -40.00 27.59 -2.26
N GLU A 32 -38.83 28.08 -1.84
CA GLU A 32 -38.44 28.14 -0.44
C GLU A 32 -39.20 29.26 0.30
N SER A 33 -39.50 30.39 -0.36
CA SER A 33 -40.30 31.49 0.19
C SER A 33 -41.74 31.04 0.42
N ARG A 34 -42.27 30.25 -0.52
CA ARG A 34 -43.56 29.59 -0.38
C ARG A 34 -43.60 28.63 0.80
N LEU A 35 -42.59 27.78 0.96
CA LEU A 35 -42.50 26.84 2.09
C LEU A 35 -42.33 27.57 3.42
N PHE A 36 -41.48 28.59 3.47
CA PHE A 36 -41.30 29.44 4.66
C PHE A 36 -42.62 30.06 5.10
N LYS A 37 -43.36 30.66 4.17
CA LYS A 37 -44.69 31.22 4.43
C LYS A 37 -45.67 30.18 4.97
N GLN A 38 -45.72 29.00 4.37
CA GLN A 38 -46.58 27.89 4.83
C GLN A 38 -46.25 27.47 6.27
N ILE A 39 -44.97 27.41 6.63
CA ILE A 39 -44.54 27.06 7.98
C ILE A 39 -44.91 28.17 8.98
N ILE A 40 -44.66 29.43 8.63
CA ILE A 40 -44.96 30.57 9.51
C ILE A 40 -46.46 30.72 9.77
N GLN A 41 -47.29 30.44 8.77
CA GLN A 41 -48.76 30.50 8.89
C GLN A 41 -49.36 29.28 9.61
N ASP A 42 -48.59 28.21 9.85
CA ASP A 42 -49.04 27.03 10.59
C ASP A 42 -48.75 27.16 12.08
N ASP A 43 -49.77 27.59 12.85
CA ASP A 43 -49.70 27.77 14.30
C ASP A 43 -49.22 26.54 15.08
N SER A 44 -49.35 25.32 14.53
CA SER A 44 -48.95 24.10 15.22
C SER A 44 -47.43 23.90 15.31
N VAL A 45 -46.67 24.63 14.47
CA VAL A 45 -45.23 24.45 14.28
C VAL A 45 -44.44 25.76 14.14
N SER A 46 -45.10 26.88 13.82
CA SER A 46 -44.46 28.17 13.53
C SER A 46 -43.59 28.72 14.67
N LEU A 47 -44.05 28.59 15.92
CA LEU A 47 -43.31 29.05 17.09
C LEU A 47 -41.98 28.29 17.25
N GLY A 48 -42.02 26.96 17.17
CA GLY A 48 -40.83 26.11 17.28
C GLY A 48 -39.86 26.33 16.11
N PHE A 49 -40.38 26.58 14.91
CA PHE A 49 -39.57 26.95 13.75
C PHE A 49 -38.83 28.27 13.97
N VAL A 50 -39.52 29.35 14.37
CA VAL A 50 -38.89 30.66 14.59
C VAL A 50 -37.87 30.61 15.72
N GLN A 51 -38.16 29.90 16.81
CA GLN A 51 -37.18 29.66 17.89
C GLN A 51 -35.92 28.95 17.39
N SER A 52 -36.08 27.99 16.48
CA SER A 52 -34.95 27.26 15.89
C SER A 52 -34.10 28.13 14.94
N LEU A 53 -34.70 29.16 14.33
CA LEU A 53 -33.98 30.15 13.52
C LEU A 53 -33.22 31.14 14.41
N ASP A 54 -33.87 31.68 15.45
CA ASP A 54 -33.30 32.65 16.38
C ASP A 54 -32.10 32.11 17.18
N GLN A 55 -32.03 30.79 17.42
CA GLN A 55 -30.85 30.12 17.99
C GLN A 55 -29.61 30.19 17.08
N ASN A 56 -29.76 30.67 15.84
CA ASN A 56 -28.68 30.69 14.85
C ASN A 56 -28.42 32.08 14.28
N ARG A 57 -29.42 32.67 13.61
CA ARG A 57 -29.44 34.07 13.15
C ARG A 57 -30.87 34.56 13.25
N GLU A 58 -31.08 35.72 13.87
CA GLU A 58 -32.41 36.30 14.12
C GLU A 58 -33.34 36.19 12.90
N LEU A 59 -34.63 35.88 13.11
CA LEU A 59 -35.66 35.74 12.07
C LEU A 59 -35.55 36.79 10.95
N TRP A 60 -35.24 38.04 11.33
CA TRP A 60 -35.01 39.18 10.45
C TRP A 60 -34.14 38.88 9.22
N TYR A 61 -33.06 38.12 9.37
CA TYR A 61 -32.14 37.81 8.26
C TYR A 61 -32.82 37.03 7.13
N TYR A 62 -33.74 36.12 7.47
CA TYR A 62 -34.48 35.34 6.48
C TYR A 62 -35.55 36.19 5.78
N LEU A 63 -36.20 37.10 6.52
CA LEU A 63 -37.22 38.01 5.98
C LEU A 63 -36.67 38.93 4.89
N LYS A 64 -35.38 39.31 4.96
CA LYS A 64 -34.69 40.08 3.90
C LYS A 64 -34.67 39.40 2.54
N SER A 65 -34.86 38.10 2.47
CA SER A 65 -34.79 37.35 1.22
C SER A 65 -36.14 36.91 0.65
N ILE A 66 -37.22 37.02 1.43
CA ILE A 66 -38.58 36.68 0.99
C ILE A 66 -38.98 37.55 -0.21
N GLU A 67 -39.40 36.91 -1.30
CA GLU A 67 -39.79 37.61 -2.51
C GLU A 67 -41.11 38.40 -2.29
N PRO A 68 -41.26 39.61 -2.87
CA PRO A 68 -42.41 40.49 -2.63
C PRO A 68 -43.78 39.82 -2.87
N GLU A 69 -43.88 38.91 -3.83
CA GLU A 69 -45.10 38.19 -4.18
C GLU A 69 -45.68 37.35 -3.03
N TYR A 70 -44.82 36.84 -2.13
CA TYR A 70 -45.23 36.04 -0.98
C TYR A 70 -45.62 36.89 0.24
N ILE A 71 -45.32 38.19 0.24
CA ILE A 71 -45.61 39.09 1.35
C ILE A 71 -47.07 39.54 1.26
N ASP A 72 -47.89 39.12 2.21
CA ASP A 72 -49.30 39.52 2.33
C ASP A 72 -49.69 39.76 3.80
N TYR A 73 -50.94 40.16 3.99
CA TYR A 73 -51.51 40.43 5.30
C TYR A 73 -51.36 39.24 6.26
N ASP A 74 -51.64 38.03 5.78
CA ASP A 74 -51.60 36.83 6.61
C ASP A 74 -50.19 36.51 7.08
N LEU A 75 -49.18 36.62 6.21
CA LEU A 75 -47.78 36.43 6.59
C LEU A 75 -47.33 37.48 7.61
N ILE A 76 -47.64 38.75 7.40
CA ILE A 76 -47.25 39.85 8.30
C ILE A 76 -47.90 39.68 9.67
N CYS A 77 -49.19 39.35 9.71
CA CYS A 77 -49.94 39.09 10.93
C CYS A 77 -49.36 37.88 11.70
N ALA A 78 -49.06 36.78 11.00
CA ALA A 78 -48.45 35.60 11.61
C ALA A 78 -47.09 35.92 12.25
N ILE A 79 -46.24 36.68 11.55
CA ILE A 79 -44.93 37.09 12.07
C ILE A 79 -45.07 37.98 13.31
N GLU A 80 -45.92 39.01 13.26
CA GLU A 80 -46.15 39.89 14.42
C GLU A 80 -46.63 39.08 15.64
N ASN A 81 -47.61 38.18 15.44
CA ASN A 81 -48.13 37.33 16.50
C ASN A 81 -47.07 36.42 17.11
N ILE A 82 -46.20 35.81 16.29
CA ILE A 82 -45.11 34.95 16.78
C ILE A 82 -44.10 35.77 17.57
N LEU A 83 -43.69 36.95 17.07
CA LEU A 83 -42.71 37.79 17.75
C LEU A 83 -43.23 38.33 19.09
N VAL A 84 -44.52 38.68 19.16
CA VAL A 84 -45.19 39.04 20.42
C VAL A 84 -45.22 37.86 21.39
N LYS A 85 -45.55 36.65 20.92
CA LYS A 85 -45.53 35.42 21.75
C LYS A 85 -44.13 35.07 22.27
N LEU A 86 -43.08 35.43 21.52
CA LEU A 86 -41.67 35.25 21.92
C LEU A 86 -41.17 36.35 22.87
N CYS A 87 -42.04 37.27 23.31
CA CYS A 87 -41.68 38.40 24.17
C CYS A 87 -40.53 39.24 23.59
N LYS A 88 -40.45 39.37 22.25
CA LYS A 88 -39.49 40.26 21.61
C LYS A 88 -39.80 41.70 21.97
N ASP A 89 -38.76 42.53 22.08
CA ASP A 89 -38.92 43.95 22.31
C ASP A 89 -39.58 44.63 21.09
N ASN A 90 -40.18 45.80 21.34
CA ASN A 90 -40.87 46.55 20.27
C ASN A 90 -39.92 46.86 19.09
N TYR A 91 -38.63 47.07 19.38
CA TYR A 91 -37.61 47.30 18.37
C TYR A 91 -37.42 46.08 17.44
N GLY A 92 -37.28 44.87 17.98
CA GLY A 92 -37.14 43.65 17.17
C GLY A 92 -38.39 43.34 16.33
N ILE A 93 -39.58 43.60 16.88
CA ILE A 93 -40.85 43.50 16.14
C ILE A 93 -40.86 44.49 14.98
N ASP A 94 -40.61 45.77 15.25
CA ASP A 94 -40.62 46.82 14.24
C ASP A 94 -39.58 46.56 13.14
N ARG A 95 -38.39 46.08 13.50
CA ARG A 95 -37.32 45.74 12.54
C ARG A 95 -37.75 44.66 11.55
N CYS A 96 -38.42 43.60 12.02
CA CYS A 96 -38.92 42.53 11.16
C CYS A 96 -40.04 43.01 10.24
N LEU A 97 -41.00 43.77 10.77
CA LEU A 97 -42.14 44.28 10.01
C LEU A 97 -41.71 45.32 8.96
N LEU A 98 -40.84 46.26 9.33
CA LEU A 98 -40.27 47.25 8.41
C LEU A 98 -39.54 46.59 7.24
N THR A 99 -38.83 45.49 7.49
CA THR A 99 -38.07 44.76 6.45
C THR A 99 -38.98 44.14 5.39
N LEU A 100 -40.15 43.65 5.78
CA LEU A 100 -41.12 43.10 4.83
C LEU A 100 -41.90 44.20 4.11
N LEU A 101 -42.39 45.18 4.87
CA LEU A 101 -43.21 46.26 4.34
C LEU A 101 -42.43 47.14 3.36
N SER A 102 -41.13 47.36 3.58
CA SER A 102 -40.29 48.16 2.69
C SER A 102 -40.23 47.63 1.26
N LYS A 103 -40.32 46.31 1.08
CA LYS A 103 -40.26 45.63 -0.23
C LYS A 103 -41.53 45.79 -1.05
N ILE A 104 -42.67 45.99 -0.39
CA ILE A 104 -43.99 46.03 -1.02
C ILE A 104 -44.65 47.40 -0.91
N ARG A 105 -44.00 48.39 -0.30
CA ARG A 105 -44.60 49.71 -0.05
C ARG A 105 -44.99 50.48 -1.32
N HIS A 106 -44.44 50.13 -2.48
CA HIS A 106 -44.79 50.72 -3.78
C HIS A 106 -45.77 49.87 -4.61
N ASP A 107 -46.18 48.69 -4.11
CA ASP A 107 -47.14 47.82 -4.79
C ASP A 107 -48.58 48.28 -4.50
N GLN A 108 -49.33 48.64 -5.55
CA GLN A 108 -50.66 49.22 -5.45
C GLN A 108 -51.71 48.27 -4.84
N GLU A 109 -51.65 46.97 -5.14
CA GLU A 109 -52.60 45.99 -4.59
C GLU A 109 -52.29 45.72 -3.10
N LYS A 110 -51.01 45.64 -2.76
CA LYS A 110 -50.56 45.43 -1.38
C LYS A 110 -50.81 46.66 -0.50
N GLN A 111 -50.70 47.88 -1.05
CA GLN A 111 -51.03 49.11 -0.34
C GLN A 111 -52.46 49.13 0.22
N LEU A 112 -53.42 48.59 -0.53
CA LEU A 112 -54.81 48.51 -0.10
C LEU A 112 -54.99 47.51 1.04
N SER A 113 -54.46 46.30 0.87
CA SER A 113 -54.61 45.19 1.84
C SER A 113 -53.77 45.36 3.12
N LEU A 114 -52.66 46.10 3.08
CA LEU A 114 -51.74 46.33 4.19
C LEU A 114 -51.72 47.78 4.71
N SER A 115 -52.73 48.58 4.34
CA SER A 115 -52.84 50.00 4.68
C SER A 115 -52.60 50.30 6.18
N LYS A 116 -53.12 49.45 7.07
CA LYS A 116 -52.90 49.55 8.54
C LYS A 116 -51.41 49.47 8.92
N TYR A 117 -50.69 48.49 8.37
CA TYR A 117 -49.27 48.28 8.66
C TYR A 117 -48.39 49.34 7.99
N LEU A 118 -48.72 49.75 6.77
CA LEU A 118 -47.99 50.81 6.08
C LEU A 118 -48.15 52.17 6.77
N ALA A 119 -49.36 52.46 7.28
CA ALA A 119 -49.62 53.70 8.03
C ALA A 119 -48.74 53.80 9.29
N ARG A 120 -48.55 52.68 10.01
CA ARG A 120 -47.71 52.59 11.23
C ARG A 120 -46.28 53.09 11.00
N TYR A 121 -45.72 52.89 9.80
CA TYR A 121 -44.34 53.25 9.47
C TYR A 121 -44.23 54.37 8.42
N SER A 122 -45.33 55.09 8.14
CA SER A 122 -45.40 56.08 7.06
C SER A 122 -44.34 57.18 7.14
N ASP A 123 -43.96 57.64 8.34
CA ASP A 123 -42.91 58.64 8.52
C ASP A 123 -41.49 58.09 8.33
N VAL A 124 -41.29 56.78 8.48
CA VAL A 124 -40.03 56.09 8.13
C VAL A 124 -39.93 56.00 6.61
N PHE A 125 -40.99 55.56 5.94
CA PHE A 125 -41.02 55.45 4.48
C PHE A 125 -40.84 56.82 3.79
N LYS A 126 -41.51 57.88 4.27
CA LYS A 126 -41.29 59.24 3.76
C LYS A 126 -39.83 59.72 3.86
N ARG A 127 -39.08 59.26 4.85
CA ARG A 127 -37.64 59.57 4.98
C ARG A 127 -36.82 58.75 4.00
N TRP A 128 -37.16 57.48 3.81
CA TRP A 128 -36.47 56.58 2.90
C TRP A 128 -36.70 56.94 1.43
N ASP A 129 -37.94 57.26 1.05
CA ASP A 129 -38.29 57.66 -0.31
C ASP A 129 -37.62 59.00 -0.69
N LYS A 130 -37.27 59.86 0.28
CA LYS A 130 -36.45 61.06 0.06
C LYS A 130 -34.97 60.76 -0.17
N SER A 131 -34.48 59.60 0.30
CA SER A 131 -33.09 59.14 0.13
C SER A 131 -32.90 58.18 -1.05
N GLU A 132 -33.96 57.73 -1.71
CA GLU A 132 -33.91 56.76 -2.83
C GLU A 132 -33.46 57.36 -4.18
N GLY A 133 -33.03 58.62 -4.22
CA GLY A 133 -32.38 59.24 -5.39
C GLY A 133 -30.97 58.74 -5.69
N GLU A 134 -30.39 57.88 -4.85
CA GLU A 134 -29.10 57.21 -5.06
C GLU A 134 -29.33 55.68 -5.16
N GLU A 135 -28.98 55.11 -6.31
CA GLU A 135 -29.20 53.70 -6.68
C GLU A 135 -28.72 52.73 -5.57
N ASN A 136 -29.68 52.05 -4.92
CA ASN A 136 -29.40 50.94 -4.01
C ASN A 136 -29.78 49.61 -4.66
N THR A 137 -28.83 49.00 -5.35
CA THR A 137 -28.83 47.54 -5.52
C THR A 137 -28.73 46.86 -4.15
N PRO A 138 -29.44 45.75 -3.88
CA PRO A 138 -29.31 45.02 -2.63
C PRO A 138 -27.93 44.35 -2.63
N ASN A 139 -26.96 44.98 -1.96
CA ASN A 139 -25.56 44.58 -1.99
C ASN A 139 -25.10 44.17 -0.59
N ASN A 140 -24.65 42.93 -0.42
CA ASN A 140 -24.02 42.45 0.83
C ASN A 140 -22.87 43.37 1.27
N ASP A 141 -22.23 44.06 0.33
CA ASP A 141 -21.15 45.02 0.60
C ASP A 141 -21.58 46.18 1.49
N LYS A 142 -22.85 46.62 1.44
CA LYS A 142 -23.32 47.75 2.25
C LYS A 142 -23.42 47.40 3.74
N GLU A 143 -23.85 46.16 4.05
CA GLU A 143 -23.92 45.66 5.42
C GLU A 143 -22.51 45.42 6.00
N LEU A 144 -21.57 44.98 5.16
CA LEU A 144 -20.17 44.81 5.52
C LEU A 144 -19.47 46.17 5.72
N GLU A 145 -19.81 47.18 4.93
CA GLU A 145 -19.32 48.54 5.08
C GLU A 145 -19.86 49.20 6.36
N GLU A 146 -21.14 49.03 6.66
CA GLU A 146 -21.75 49.45 7.93
C GLU A 146 -21.07 48.76 9.13
N ALA A 147 -20.87 47.43 9.07
CA ALA A 147 -20.17 46.68 10.12
C ALA A 147 -18.73 47.17 10.34
N TYR A 148 -18.01 47.49 9.26
CA TYR A 148 -16.67 48.06 9.34
C TYR A 148 -16.67 49.45 9.99
N ASN A 149 -17.61 50.31 9.62
CA ASN A 149 -17.76 51.65 10.19
C ASN A 149 -18.11 51.59 11.68
N TYR A 150 -18.90 50.60 12.12
CA TYR A 150 -19.21 50.39 13.54
C TYR A 150 -17.99 50.06 14.41
N LEU A 151 -16.93 49.45 13.86
CA LEU A 151 -15.71 49.20 14.62
C LEU A 151 -15.00 50.50 15.02
N VAL A 152 -15.14 51.55 14.20
CA VAL A 152 -14.48 52.86 14.37
C VAL A 152 -15.24 53.78 15.33
N ASP A 153 -16.54 53.52 15.56
CA ASP A 153 -17.35 54.32 16.48
C ASP A 153 -16.90 54.14 17.93
N GLN A 154 -16.54 55.24 18.59
CA GLN A 154 -16.08 55.25 19.98
C GLN A 154 -17.23 55.05 21.00
N ASN A 155 -18.49 55.20 20.57
CA ASN A 155 -19.65 55.06 21.45
C ASN A 155 -20.12 53.61 21.64
N ILE A 156 -19.56 52.66 20.88
CA ILE A 156 -19.94 51.26 20.93
C ILE A 156 -19.06 50.50 21.92
N LYS A 157 -19.70 49.68 22.77
CA LYS A 157 -19.00 48.86 23.77
C LYS A 157 -18.14 47.79 23.08
N SER A 158 -16.97 47.48 23.65
CA SER A 158 -16.04 46.50 23.08
C SER A 158 -16.69 45.14 22.76
N LYS A 159 -17.62 44.66 23.60
CA LYS A 159 -18.35 43.41 23.34
C LYS A 159 -19.17 43.41 22.05
N ASP A 160 -19.80 44.53 21.73
CA ASP A 160 -20.59 44.66 20.50
C ASP A 160 -19.66 44.74 19.28
N LYS A 161 -18.46 45.33 19.45
CA LYS A 161 -17.43 45.35 18.40
C LYS A 161 -16.92 43.96 18.04
N TYR A 162 -16.82 43.04 19.01
CA TYR A 162 -16.38 41.65 18.73
C TYR A 162 -17.37 40.92 17.80
N TYR A 163 -18.67 41.14 17.98
CA TYR A 163 -19.70 40.58 17.11
C TYR A 163 -19.56 41.10 15.66
N TRP A 164 -19.36 42.40 15.49
CA TRP A 164 -19.14 42.99 14.17
C TRP A 164 -17.83 42.53 13.53
N ALA A 165 -16.77 42.39 14.32
CA ALA A 165 -15.52 41.81 13.87
C ALA A 165 -15.69 40.36 13.40
N LEU A 166 -16.48 39.54 14.12
CA LEU A 166 -16.81 38.18 13.68
C LEU A 166 -17.51 38.20 12.32
N PHE A 167 -18.54 39.03 12.16
CA PHE A 167 -19.30 39.13 10.91
C PHE A 167 -18.39 39.49 9.73
N LEU A 168 -17.44 40.40 9.91
CA LEU A 168 -16.44 40.73 8.90
C LEU A 168 -15.47 39.55 8.64
N CYS A 169 -15.00 38.87 9.68
CA CYS A 169 -14.08 37.72 9.57
C CYS A 169 -14.68 36.50 8.86
N GLU A 170 -16.00 36.35 8.89
CA GLU A 170 -16.71 35.33 8.08
C GLU A 170 -16.70 35.65 6.58
N ASN A 171 -16.35 36.88 6.18
CA ASN A 171 -16.33 37.36 4.81
C ASN A 171 -14.90 37.74 4.37
N ILE A 172 -14.04 36.73 4.24
CA ILE A 172 -12.59 36.89 3.97
C ILE A 172 -12.30 37.71 2.71
N ASP A 173 -13.07 37.53 1.64
CA ASP A 173 -12.87 38.27 0.38
C ASP A 173 -13.11 39.78 0.55
N TYR A 174 -14.09 40.15 1.37
CA TYR A 174 -14.31 41.54 1.75
C TYR A 174 -13.21 42.04 2.69
N LEU A 175 -12.75 41.24 3.66
CA LEU A 175 -11.65 41.63 4.53
C LEU A 175 -10.37 41.96 3.74
N LYS A 176 -10.13 41.24 2.64
CA LYS A 176 -9.00 41.46 1.72
C LYS A 176 -9.12 42.77 0.92
N SER A 177 -10.32 43.34 0.79
CA SER A 177 -10.58 44.57 0.02
C SER A 177 -10.54 45.86 0.84
N ILE A 178 -10.48 45.75 2.18
CA ILE A 178 -10.49 46.88 3.11
C ILE A 178 -9.17 47.01 3.90
N ASP A 179 -9.00 48.14 4.58
CA ASP A 179 -7.98 48.30 5.62
C ASP A 179 -8.36 47.47 6.87
N TYR A 180 -7.84 46.24 6.91
CA TYR A 180 -8.11 45.28 7.97
C TYR A 180 -7.40 45.59 9.29
N ASP A 181 -6.50 46.58 9.38
CA ASP A 181 -5.80 46.90 10.64
C ASP A 181 -6.78 47.33 11.75
N LYS A 182 -7.90 47.97 11.38
CA LYS A 182 -8.97 48.31 12.34
C LYS A 182 -9.69 47.08 12.87
N VAL A 183 -9.91 46.08 12.02
CA VAL A 183 -10.50 44.80 12.42
C VAL A 183 -9.53 44.06 13.33
N PHE A 184 -8.24 44.06 12.98
CA PHE A 184 -7.19 43.41 13.75
C PHE A 184 -7.00 44.06 15.12
N THR A 185 -7.14 45.38 15.22
CA THR A 185 -7.12 46.09 16.50
C THR A 185 -8.19 45.55 17.44
N VAL A 186 -9.41 45.31 16.93
CA VAL A 186 -10.51 44.74 17.72
C VAL A 186 -10.26 43.27 18.05
N ILE A 187 -9.71 42.48 17.12
CA ILE A 187 -9.33 41.08 17.36
C ILE A 187 -8.27 40.96 18.47
N PHE A 188 -7.22 41.78 18.42
CA PHE A 188 -6.15 41.73 19.43
C PHE A 188 -6.59 42.33 20.76
N ASP A 189 -7.46 43.35 20.76
CA ASP A 189 -8.15 43.81 21.97
C ASP A 189 -8.97 42.67 22.60
N PHE A 190 -9.68 41.88 21.80
CA PHE A 190 -10.36 40.69 22.29
C PHE A 190 -9.39 39.68 22.93
N PHE A 191 -8.30 39.30 22.25
CA PHE A 191 -7.34 38.33 22.80
C PHE A 191 -6.62 38.83 24.06
N ASN A 192 -6.40 40.14 24.19
CA ASN A 192 -5.81 40.73 25.40
C ASN A 192 -6.77 40.71 26.60
N ASN A 193 -8.08 40.69 26.35
CA ASN A 193 -9.11 40.83 27.39
C ASN A 193 -9.94 39.57 27.64
N VAL A 194 -9.80 38.53 26.81
CA VAL A 194 -10.58 37.30 26.95
C VAL A 194 -10.20 36.53 28.20
N ASP A 195 -11.20 36.16 28.99
CA ASP A 195 -11.04 35.38 30.22
C ASP A 195 -11.72 34.02 30.06
N LEU A 196 -10.93 33.04 29.60
CA LEU A 196 -11.42 31.68 29.36
C LEU A 196 -11.87 30.96 30.65
N ASP A 197 -11.45 31.42 31.82
CA ASP A 197 -11.80 30.81 33.11
C ASP A 197 -13.28 31.10 33.47
N LYS A 198 -13.85 32.15 32.90
CA LYS A 198 -15.28 32.50 33.04
C LYS A 198 -16.19 31.82 32.02
N THR A 199 -15.63 31.19 31.00
CA THR A 199 -16.43 30.54 29.94
C THR A 199 -17.01 29.22 30.44
N LYS A 200 -18.29 28.98 30.17
CA LYS A 200 -18.97 27.72 30.46
C LYS A 200 -19.52 27.10 29.19
N THR A 201 -19.45 25.78 29.11
CA THR A 201 -20.05 24.95 28.08
C THR A 201 -21.03 23.99 28.71
N LYS A 202 -22.24 23.93 28.16
CA LYS A 202 -23.26 23.00 28.61
C LYS A 202 -23.83 22.24 27.43
N LYS A 203 -23.94 20.92 27.54
CA LYS A 203 -24.68 20.10 26.58
C LYS A 203 -26.18 20.36 26.73
N GLU A 204 -26.86 20.73 25.64
CA GLU A 204 -28.31 21.00 25.64
C GLU A 204 -29.10 19.77 25.15
N ASP A 205 -28.62 19.11 24.10
CA ASP A 205 -29.15 17.84 23.60
C ASP A 205 -28.03 16.90 23.12
N GLN A 206 -28.38 15.76 22.53
CA GLN A 206 -27.40 14.77 22.08
C GLN A 206 -26.34 15.34 21.13
N HIS A 207 -26.69 16.34 20.31
CA HIS A 207 -25.87 16.90 19.25
C HIS A 207 -25.61 18.41 19.35
N SER A 208 -26.08 19.08 20.40
CA SER A 208 -25.92 20.53 20.58
C SER A 208 -25.29 20.92 21.92
N TYR A 209 -24.46 21.96 21.86
CA TYR A 209 -23.77 22.55 22.99
C TYR A 209 -24.05 24.06 23.00
N ASN A 210 -24.31 24.58 24.20
CA ASN A 210 -24.35 26.01 24.45
C ASN A 210 -22.93 26.48 24.78
N LEU A 211 -22.41 27.40 23.96
CA LEU A 211 -21.04 27.91 24.02
C LEU A 211 -21.04 29.40 24.35
N SER A 212 -20.05 29.84 25.13
CA SER A 212 -19.76 31.28 25.24
C SER A 212 -19.38 31.84 23.86
N TRP A 213 -19.85 33.04 23.56
CA TRP A 213 -19.44 33.79 22.37
C TRP A 213 -17.93 33.93 22.26
N ASP A 214 -17.21 34.03 23.38
CA ASP A 214 -15.75 34.09 23.39
C ASP A 214 -15.11 32.84 22.74
N LEU A 215 -15.67 31.66 22.99
CA LEU A 215 -15.19 30.41 22.39
C LEU A 215 -15.53 30.33 20.89
N ILE A 216 -16.61 30.97 20.47
CA ILE A 216 -17.02 31.07 19.07
C ILE A 216 -16.10 32.03 18.30
N TYR A 217 -15.76 33.19 18.89
CA TYR A 217 -14.96 34.21 18.21
C TYR A 217 -13.53 33.76 17.87
N ILE A 218 -12.86 33.07 18.80
CA ILE A 218 -11.44 32.69 18.70
C ILE A 218 -11.09 32.03 17.36
N PRO A 219 -11.71 30.92 16.94
CA PRO A 219 -11.30 30.23 15.72
C PRO A 219 -11.58 31.05 14.44
N HIS A 220 -12.63 31.88 14.43
CA HIS A 220 -12.90 32.77 13.30
C HIS A 220 -11.85 33.88 13.18
N PHE A 221 -11.42 34.43 14.32
CA PHE A 221 -10.34 35.43 14.34
C PHE A 221 -9.00 34.83 13.95
N VAL A 222 -8.70 33.60 14.40
CA VAL A 222 -7.50 32.87 13.96
C VAL A 222 -7.52 32.68 12.45
N ASN A 223 -8.64 32.17 11.89
CA ASN A 223 -8.79 31.96 10.46
C ASN A 223 -8.55 33.24 9.66
N ALA A 224 -9.19 34.35 10.04
CA ALA A 224 -9.05 35.63 9.34
C ALA A 224 -7.62 36.17 9.35
N VAL A 225 -6.94 36.11 10.50
CA VAL A 225 -5.55 36.60 10.62
C VAL A 225 -4.59 35.72 9.81
N CYS A 226 -4.79 34.40 9.78
CA CYS A 226 -3.98 33.47 9.01
C CYS A 226 -4.23 33.56 7.49
N GLU A 227 -5.47 33.71 7.05
CA GLU A 227 -5.84 33.89 5.64
C GLU A 227 -5.25 35.18 5.03
N LEU A 228 -4.93 36.16 5.87
CA LEU A 228 -4.24 37.39 5.49
C LEU A 228 -2.71 37.33 5.64
N GLY A 229 -2.15 36.16 6.00
CA GLY A 229 -0.70 35.95 6.14
C GLY A 229 -0.08 36.70 7.31
N GLN A 230 -0.81 36.88 8.41
CA GLN A 230 -0.40 37.65 9.59
C GLN A 230 -0.33 36.77 10.86
N GLU A 231 -0.16 35.46 10.69
CA GLU A 231 -0.16 34.47 11.77
C GLU A 231 0.89 34.70 12.86
N GLU A 232 2.01 35.38 12.56
CA GLU A 232 3.05 35.71 13.54
C GLU A 232 2.49 36.56 14.70
N LYS A 233 1.49 37.41 14.42
CA LYS A 233 0.83 38.25 15.43
C LYS A 233 0.03 37.44 16.46
N LEU A 234 -0.32 36.19 16.14
CA LEU A 234 -1.04 35.29 17.05
C LEU A 234 -0.12 34.46 17.95
N MET A 235 1.19 34.43 17.70
CA MET A 235 2.12 33.60 18.48
C MET A 235 2.16 33.98 19.96
N GLN A 236 1.99 35.26 20.29
CA GLN A 236 1.90 35.73 21.68
C GLN A 236 0.66 35.20 22.42
N TYR A 237 -0.39 34.79 21.70
CA TYR A 237 -1.63 34.23 22.25
C TYR A 237 -1.67 32.71 22.19
N ARG A 238 -0.55 32.03 21.90
CA ARG A 238 -0.47 30.57 21.73
C ARG A 238 -1.14 29.77 22.87
N MET A 239 -1.05 30.23 24.12
CA MET A 239 -1.66 29.55 25.26
C MET A 239 -3.19 29.66 25.29
N ILE A 240 -3.75 30.80 24.84
CA ILE A 240 -5.20 30.96 24.66
C ILE A 240 -5.68 29.99 23.58
N LEU A 241 -4.94 29.90 22.46
CA LEU A 241 -5.27 28.98 21.37
C LEU A 241 -5.19 27.53 21.83
N ALA A 242 -4.12 27.14 22.55
CA ALA A 242 -3.95 25.80 23.09
C ALA A 242 -5.10 25.39 24.01
N LYS A 243 -5.61 26.30 24.87
CA LYS A 243 -6.79 26.04 25.72
C LYS A 243 -8.05 25.72 24.90
N THR A 244 -8.17 26.25 23.68
CA THR A 244 -9.34 26.08 22.79
C THR A 244 -9.25 24.93 21.79
N LEU A 245 -8.16 24.15 21.80
CA LEU A 245 -7.97 23.01 20.89
C LEU A 245 -9.18 22.05 20.80
N PRO A 246 -9.88 21.70 21.91
CA PRO A 246 -11.04 20.81 21.90
C PRO A 246 -12.28 21.31 21.12
N LEU A 247 -12.19 22.47 20.46
CA LEU A 247 -13.29 23.11 19.74
C LEU A 247 -13.00 23.29 18.24
N THR A 248 -11.76 23.08 17.79
CA THR A 248 -11.28 23.48 16.45
C THR A 248 -12.06 22.84 15.30
N ARG A 249 -12.49 21.58 15.41
CA ARG A 249 -13.31 20.91 14.37
C ARG A 249 -14.81 21.23 14.44
N ARG A 250 -15.26 21.95 15.46
CA ARG A 250 -16.68 22.31 15.66
C ARG A 250 -16.99 23.74 15.23
N VAL A 251 -16.10 24.35 14.46
CA VAL A 251 -16.23 25.72 13.95
C VAL A 251 -16.94 25.66 12.60
N GLY A 252 -18.24 25.92 12.60
CA GLY A 252 -19.14 25.53 11.50
C GLY A 252 -18.72 25.97 10.10
N ASN A 253 -18.31 27.24 9.93
CA ASN A 253 -18.10 27.84 8.61
C ASN A 253 -16.66 27.71 8.09
N ILE A 254 -15.76 27.06 8.82
CA ILE A 254 -14.34 26.98 8.48
C ILE A 254 -13.98 25.53 8.21
N ASP A 255 -13.22 25.28 7.13
CA ASP A 255 -12.71 23.95 6.86
C ASP A 255 -11.84 23.46 8.03
N SER A 256 -12.24 22.32 8.60
CA SER A 256 -11.59 21.70 9.76
C SER A 256 -10.09 21.45 9.55
N HIS A 257 -9.67 21.07 8.33
CA HIS A 257 -8.27 20.77 8.06
C HIS A 257 -7.44 22.05 8.03
N THR A 258 -8.00 23.10 7.43
CA THR A 258 -7.41 24.43 7.34
C THR A 258 -7.21 25.02 8.73
N ILE A 259 -8.24 25.07 9.58
CA ILE A 259 -8.11 25.65 10.93
C ILE A 259 -7.16 24.84 11.83
N CYS A 260 -7.20 23.51 11.78
CA CYS A 260 -6.25 22.66 12.50
C CYS A 260 -4.80 22.93 12.07
N SER A 261 -4.57 23.17 10.77
CA SER A 261 -3.23 23.50 10.25
C SER A 261 -2.72 24.84 10.78
N PHE A 262 -3.59 25.85 10.88
CA PHE A 262 -3.24 27.16 11.44
C PHE A 262 -2.92 27.07 12.93
N TYR A 263 -3.76 26.37 13.71
CA TYR A 263 -3.50 26.12 15.13
C TYR A 263 -2.16 25.43 15.33
N LYS A 264 -1.87 24.38 14.55
CA LYS A 264 -0.59 23.65 14.61
C LYS A 264 0.60 24.56 14.30
N LYS A 265 0.48 25.43 13.30
CA LYS A 265 1.52 26.40 12.91
C LYS A 265 1.81 27.40 14.03
N ILE A 266 0.78 27.92 14.71
CA ILE A 266 0.92 28.95 15.75
C ILE A 266 1.38 28.36 17.08
N ILE A 267 0.77 27.25 17.51
CA ILE A 267 1.07 26.61 18.80
C ILE A 267 2.42 25.89 18.73
N GLY A 268 2.70 25.18 17.64
CA GLY A 268 3.92 24.39 17.51
C GLY A 268 4.08 23.38 18.65
N LYS A 269 5.33 23.19 19.10
CA LYS A 269 5.64 22.29 20.21
C LYS A 269 5.39 22.99 21.55
N LEU A 270 4.69 22.29 22.45
CA LEU A 270 4.47 22.75 23.83
C LEU A 270 5.60 22.29 24.76
N SER A 271 5.99 23.17 25.68
CA SER A 271 6.93 22.84 26.75
C SER A 271 6.27 22.01 27.85
N THR A 272 7.07 21.40 28.72
CA THR A 272 6.58 20.67 29.89
C THR A 272 5.78 21.57 30.84
N GLU A 273 6.19 22.82 31.00
CA GLU A 273 5.49 23.81 31.84
C GLU A 273 4.15 24.22 31.22
N GLU A 274 4.12 24.47 29.91
CA GLU A 274 2.87 24.79 29.19
C GLU A 274 1.87 23.63 29.28
N ASN A 275 2.35 22.40 29.13
CA ASN A 275 1.52 21.21 29.30
C ASN A 275 0.97 21.07 30.73
N ALA A 276 1.75 21.43 31.76
CA ALA A 276 1.27 21.42 33.14
C ALA A 276 0.14 22.45 33.35
N ILE A 277 0.31 23.67 32.82
CA ILE A 277 -0.71 24.74 32.87
C ILE A 277 -2.01 24.30 32.18
N LEU A 278 -1.91 23.69 30.99
CA LEU A 278 -3.07 23.19 30.26
C LEU A 278 -3.76 22.04 31.00
N SER A 279 -2.97 21.12 31.57
CA SER A 279 -3.47 20.04 32.41
C SER A 279 -4.30 20.58 33.59
N ASP A 280 -3.74 21.52 34.33
CA ASP A 280 -4.42 22.08 35.52
C ASP A 280 -5.67 22.85 35.12
N TRP A 281 -5.60 23.61 34.02
CA TRP A 281 -6.76 24.33 33.51
C TRP A 281 -7.88 23.39 33.09
N TRP A 282 -7.62 22.41 32.22
CA TRP A 282 -8.65 21.46 31.77
C TRP A 282 -9.19 20.59 32.91
N LYS A 283 -8.36 20.19 33.89
CA LYS A 283 -8.83 19.46 35.09
C LYS A 283 -9.71 20.31 36.01
N SER A 284 -9.48 21.61 36.07
CA SER A 284 -10.30 22.53 36.89
C SER A 284 -11.70 22.77 36.31
N ARG A 285 -11.92 22.46 35.03
CA ARG A 285 -13.23 22.63 34.39
C ARG A 285 -14.22 21.58 34.90
N ASN A 286 -15.40 22.03 35.31
CA ASN A 286 -16.50 21.19 35.77
C ASN A 286 -17.70 21.19 34.80
N ASP A 287 -17.43 21.42 33.52
CA ASP A 287 -18.42 21.62 32.47
C ASP A 287 -18.19 20.68 31.28
N ASP A 288 -19.01 20.77 30.23
CA ASP A 288 -18.98 19.81 29.12
C ASP A 288 -17.92 20.13 28.05
N PHE A 289 -16.98 21.04 28.32
CA PHE A 289 -16.03 21.53 27.32
C PHE A 289 -15.19 20.43 26.66
N LEU A 290 -14.66 19.49 27.44
CA LEU A 290 -13.87 18.36 26.91
C LEU A 290 -14.73 17.28 26.19
N ARG A 291 -16.06 17.45 26.15
CA ARG A 291 -16.99 16.55 25.47
C ARG A 291 -17.44 17.07 24.11
N ILE A 292 -17.04 18.28 23.73
CA ILE A 292 -17.46 18.94 22.47
C ILE A 292 -16.98 18.14 21.25
N SER A 293 -15.70 17.77 21.23
CA SER A 293 -15.07 17.14 20.07
C SER A 293 -14.07 16.06 20.50
N PRO A 294 -14.50 14.78 20.52
CA PRO A 294 -13.60 13.68 20.81
C PRO A 294 -12.43 13.58 19.82
N ASP A 295 -12.66 13.91 18.55
CA ASP A 295 -11.61 13.93 17.52
C ASP A 295 -10.52 14.96 17.85
N ASP A 296 -10.89 16.15 18.36
CA ASP A 296 -9.91 17.17 18.77
C ASP A 296 -9.13 16.74 20.00
N ILE A 297 -9.76 16.06 20.96
CA ILE A 297 -9.09 15.49 22.14
C ILE A 297 -8.07 14.42 21.71
N MET A 298 -8.44 13.56 20.77
CA MET A 298 -7.52 12.56 20.22
C MET A 298 -6.34 13.21 19.50
N GLU A 299 -6.57 14.28 18.74
CA GLU A 299 -5.48 15.04 18.10
C GLU A 299 -4.58 15.73 19.12
N CYS A 300 -5.14 16.26 20.22
CA CYS A 300 -4.34 16.81 21.33
C CYS A 300 -3.34 15.77 21.88
N ILE A 301 -3.80 14.52 22.03
CA ILE A 301 -2.95 13.40 22.47
C ILE A 301 -1.88 13.08 21.42
N THR A 302 -2.26 12.92 20.14
CA THR A 302 -1.35 12.40 19.11
C THR A 302 -0.41 13.45 18.52
N GLU A 303 -0.90 14.65 18.21
CA GLU A 303 -0.16 15.69 17.49
C GLU A 303 0.54 16.68 18.43
N TYR A 304 -0.03 16.94 19.60
CA TYR A 304 0.51 17.90 20.57
C TYR A 304 1.20 17.23 21.76
N GLY A 305 1.13 15.89 21.88
CA GLY A 305 1.77 15.13 22.95
C GLY A 305 1.17 15.37 24.33
N MET A 306 -0.15 15.63 24.39
CA MET A 306 -0.86 15.91 25.64
C MET A 306 -1.31 14.62 26.34
N ASP A 307 -0.35 13.80 26.78
CA ASP A 307 -0.60 12.47 27.37
C ASP A 307 -1.52 12.50 28.60
N PHE A 308 -1.62 13.64 29.30
CA PHE A 308 -2.51 13.80 30.45
C PHE A 308 -4.00 13.70 30.08
N LEU A 309 -4.36 13.79 28.79
CA LEU A 309 -5.71 13.57 28.28
C LEU A 309 -6.03 12.10 27.98
N SER A 310 -5.05 11.19 28.04
CA SER A 310 -5.24 9.79 27.63
C SER A 310 -6.37 9.06 28.38
N TYR A 311 -6.71 9.48 29.60
CA TYR A 311 -7.86 8.95 30.34
C TYR A 311 -9.20 9.11 29.60
N LYS A 312 -9.32 10.11 28.70
CA LYS A 312 -10.50 10.30 27.87
C LYS A 312 -10.72 9.16 26.89
N LEU A 313 -9.66 8.49 26.44
CA LEU A 313 -9.78 7.34 25.55
C LEU A 313 -10.57 6.21 26.22
N GLU A 314 -10.30 5.95 27.51
CA GLU A 314 -11.03 4.97 28.30
C GLU A 314 -12.47 5.43 28.57
N GLU A 315 -12.71 6.72 28.87
CA GLU A 315 -14.07 7.26 29.01
C GLU A 315 -14.92 7.06 27.75
N TYR A 316 -14.34 7.22 26.55
CA TYR A 316 -15.04 7.00 25.29
C TYR A 316 -15.42 5.54 25.11
N VAL A 317 -14.52 4.60 25.43
CA VAL A 317 -14.85 3.17 25.39
C VAL A 317 -15.92 2.82 26.43
N ASN A 318 -15.83 3.35 27.65
CA ASN A 318 -16.83 3.12 28.70
C ASN A 318 -18.21 3.68 28.30
N SER A 319 -18.25 4.82 27.61
CA SER A 319 -19.49 5.41 27.09
C SER A 319 -20.14 4.49 26.04
N PHE A 320 -19.35 3.85 25.19
CA PHE A 320 -19.84 2.83 24.27
C PHE A 320 -20.33 1.56 24.97
N ILE A 321 -19.66 1.10 26.03
CA ILE A 321 -20.12 -0.05 26.82
C ILE A 321 -21.49 0.25 27.46
N ALA A 322 -21.67 1.47 27.98
CA ALA A 322 -22.92 1.91 28.57
C ALA A 322 -24.05 2.03 27.53
N GLU A 323 -23.74 2.53 26.33
CA GLU A 323 -24.69 2.70 25.25
C GLU A 323 -24.05 2.39 23.89
N GLN A 324 -24.36 1.21 23.33
CA GLN A 324 -23.81 0.71 22.07
C GLN A 324 -24.45 1.37 20.82
N SER A 325 -24.57 2.70 20.84
CA SER A 325 -25.05 3.50 19.71
C SER A 325 -23.97 3.61 18.62
N GLN A 326 -24.38 3.92 17.38
CA GLN A 326 -23.46 4.08 16.26
C GLN A 326 -22.48 5.26 16.47
N GLU A 327 -22.95 6.34 17.11
CA GLU A 327 -22.14 7.51 17.44
C GLU A 327 -21.03 7.14 18.43
N ASN A 328 -21.39 6.46 19.53
CA ASN A 328 -20.42 6.01 20.52
C ASN A 328 -19.45 4.98 19.94
N ALA A 329 -19.92 4.07 19.06
CA ALA A 329 -19.08 3.08 18.40
C ALA A 329 -17.99 3.71 17.55
N TYR A 330 -18.30 4.79 16.82
CA TYR A 330 -17.31 5.51 16.00
C TYR A 330 -16.20 6.11 16.86
N VAL A 331 -16.57 6.84 17.92
CA VAL A 331 -15.60 7.50 18.81
C VAL A 331 -14.77 6.46 19.57
N ALA A 332 -15.42 5.44 20.13
CA ALA A 332 -14.74 4.40 20.89
C ALA A 332 -13.84 3.53 20.00
N SER A 333 -14.21 3.29 18.74
CA SER A 333 -13.36 2.60 17.77
C SER A 333 -12.05 3.34 17.53
N LYS A 334 -12.09 4.66 17.30
CA LYS A 334 -10.87 5.48 17.18
C LYS A 334 -10.06 5.51 18.49
N ALA A 335 -10.74 5.65 19.63
CA ALA A 335 -10.09 5.63 20.93
C ALA A 335 -9.32 4.32 21.14
N LEU A 336 -9.93 3.18 20.77
CA LEU A 336 -9.33 1.86 20.89
C LEU A 336 -8.08 1.69 20.01
N GLU A 337 -8.03 2.30 18.82
CA GLU A 337 -6.80 2.32 17.99
C GLU A 337 -5.65 3.03 18.70
N LEU A 338 -5.92 4.13 19.40
CA LEU A 338 -4.90 4.85 20.16
C LEU A 338 -4.48 4.08 21.42
N ILE A 339 -5.43 3.47 22.12
CA ILE A 339 -5.12 2.60 23.27
C ILE A 339 -4.21 1.44 22.82
N ALA A 340 -4.49 0.82 21.67
CA ALA A 340 -3.65 -0.24 21.09
C ALA A 340 -2.24 0.23 20.68
N LYS A 341 -2.06 1.53 20.39
CA LYS A 341 -0.75 2.15 20.11
C LYS A 341 0.05 2.49 21.37
N GLY A 342 -0.51 2.27 22.56
CA GLY A 342 0.19 2.45 23.83
C GLY A 342 -0.04 3.80 24.52
N TYR A 343 -0.99 4.61 24.06
CA TYR A 343 -1.37 5.86 24.75
C TYR A 343 -2.06 5.60 26.10
N VAL A 344 -2.61 4.40 26.27
CA VAL A 344 -3.10 3.87 27.55
C VAL A 344 -2.53 2.46 27.72
N LYS A 345 -2.11 2.12 28.94
CA LYS A 345 -1.55 0.80 29.26
C LYS A 345 -2.67 -0.20 29.55
N TRP A 346 -3.24 -0.79 28.50
CA TRP A 346 -4.15 -1.92 28.63
C TRP A 346 -3.43 -3.25 28.61
N SER A 347 -3.85 -4.14 29.50
CA SER A 347 -3.50 -5.56 29.48
C SER A 347 -4.44 -6.33 28.54
N VAL A 348 -4.07 -7.57 28.19
CA VAL A 348 -4.96 -8.44 27.41
C VAL A 348 -6.29 -8.68 28.12
N GLU A 349 -6.31 -8.74 29.46
CA GLU A 349 -7.54 -8.86 30.25
C GLU A 349 -8.51 -7.69 30.06
N ASP A 350 -8.03 -6.47 29.84
CA ASP A 350 -8.88 -5.29 29.61
C ASP A 350 -9.59 -5.39 28.24
N TYR A 351 -8.85 -5.81 27.21
CA TYR A 351 -9.43 -6.11 25.90
C TYR A 351 -10.41 -7.27 25.98
N ARG A 352 -10.12 -8.35 26.73
CA ARG A 352 -11.06 -9.47 26.89
C ARG A 352 -12.37 -9.02 27.55
N LYS A 353 -12.32 -8.20 28.61
CA LYS A 353 -13.52 -7.62 29.24
C LYS A 353 -14.35 -6.80 28.24
N LEU A 354 -13.71 -5.97 27.42
CA LEU A 354 -14.39 -5.21 26.37
C LEU A 354 -14.99 -6.15 25.31
N PHE A 355 -14.27 -7.17 24.90
CA PHE A 355 -14.75 -8.12 23.90
C PHE A 355 -16.00 -8.88 24.39
N ASP A 356 -16.00 -9.29 25.65
CA ASP A 356 -17.10 -10.04 26.28
C ASP A 356 -18.34 -9.16 26.53
N SER A 357 -18.18 -7.84 26.68
CA SER A 357 -19.31 -6.91 26.88
C SER A 357 -20.08 -6.56 25.61
N ILE A 358 -19.53 -6.90 24.43
CA ILE A 358 -20.15 -6.60 23.13
C ILE A 358 -20.85 -7.84 22.60
N GLU A 359 -22.17 -7.80 22.39
CA GLU A 359 -22.90 -8.94 21.81
C GLU A 359 -22.79 -8.98 20.29
N LYS A 360 -23.03 -7.84 19.64
CA LYS A 360 -23.15 -7.74 18.18
C LYS A 360 -21.80 -7.93 17.49
N CYS A 361 -21.75 -8.87 16.55
CA CYS A 361 -20.53 -9.23 15.83
C CYS A 361 -20.60 -8.85 14.35
N GLY A 362 -20.37 -7.58 14.02
CA GLY A 362 -20.18 -7.11 12.65
C GLY A 362 -18.70 -7.05 12.27
N ILE A 363 -18.37 -7.25 10.99
CA ILE A 363 -16.97 -7.25 10.49
C ILE A 363 -16.26 -5.91 10.73
N LYS A 364 -16.98 -4.78 10.62
CA LYS A 364 -16.47 -3.44 10.95
C LYS A 364 -16.73 -3.00 12.40
N GLY A 365 -17.31 -3.88 13.22
CA GLY A 365 -17.70 -3.55 14.60
C GLY A 365 -16.54 -3.57 15.58
N MET A 366 -16.72 -2.90 16.72
CA MET A 366 -15.73 -2.83 17.80
C MET A 366 -15.32 -4.21 18.34
N LYS A 367 -16.23 -5.19 18.39
CA LYS A 367 -15.88 -6.56 18.80
C LYS A 367 -14.81 -7.18 17.90
N MET A 368 -14.91 -6.93 16.59
CA MET A 368 -13.97 -7.44 15.60
C MET A 368 -12.63 -6.71 15.68
N GLN A 369 -12.65 -5.41 15.92
CA GLN A 369 -11.43 -4.61 16.14
C GLN A 369 -10.71 -5.04 17.43
N CYS A 370 -11.44 -5.21 18.53
CA CYS A 370 -10.90 -5.65 19.82
C CYS A 370 -10.25 -7.04 19.70
N ASN A 371 -10.91 -7.99 19.03
CA ASN A 371 -10.33 -9.30 18.76
C ASN A 371 -9.07 -9.23 17.89
N ALA A 372 -9.04 -8.35 16.88
CA ALA A 372 -7.85 -8.15 16.06
C ALA A 372 -6.65 -7.67 16.89
N ILE A 373 -6.86 -6.73 17.81
CA ILE A 373 -5.81 -6.21 18.72
C ILE A 373 -5.30 -7.32 19.65
N MET A 374 -6.19 -8.13 20.23
CA MET A 374 -5.79 -9.26 21.08
C MET A 374 -4.92 -10.28 20.33
N ILE A 375 -5.17 -10.49 19.04
CA ILE A 375 -4.36 -11.37 18.19
C ILE A 375 -3.03 -10.71 17.86
N GLU A 376 -3.05 -9.50 17.29
CA GLU A 376 -1.88 -8.83 16.73
C GLU A 376 -0.86 -8.40 17.79
N ASN A 377 -1.32 -7.86 18.93
CA ASN A 377 -0.45 -7.30 19.96
C ASN A 377 -0.13 -8.28 21.08
N PHE A 378 -1.02 -9.25 21.36
CA PHE A 378 -0.90 -10.14 22.52
C PHE A 378 -0.83 -11.63 22.17
N HIS A 379 -1.05 -11.98 20.90
CA HIS A 379 -1.06 -13.38 20.43
C HIS A 379 -2.00 -14.27 21.26
N ASP A 380 -3.16 -13.73 21.64
CA ASP A 380 -4.09 -14.41 22.53
C ASP A 380 -4.72 -15.65 21.87
N GLU A 381 -4.41 -16.85 22.37
CA GLU A 381 -4.86 -18.13 21.80
C GLU A 381 -6.39 -18.24 21.71
N LYS A 382 -7.13 -17.68 22.68
CA LYS A 382 -8.60 -17.69 22.70
C LYS A 382 -9.16 -16.77 21.61
N ALA A 383 -8.59 -15.57 21.45
CA ALA A 383 -8.95 -14.63 20.41
C ALA A 383 -8.68 -15.21 19.01
N ILE A 384 -7.51 -15.86 18.82
CA ILE A 384 -7.15 -16.58 17.60
C ILE A 384 -8.19 -17.66 17.28
N SER A 385 -8.46 -18.54 18.25
CA SER A 385 -9.41 -19.65 18.11
C SER A 385 -10.82 -19.15 17.77
N TRP A 386 -11.25 -18.07 18.43
CA TRP A 386 -12.53 -17.43 18.14
C TRP A 386 -12.59 -16.88 16.72
N ARG A 387 -11.53 -16.21 16.23
CA ARG A 387 -11.48 -15.65 14.88
C ARG A 387 -11.57 -16.73 13.79
N PHE A 388 -10.84 -17.83 13.94
CA PHE A 388 -10.94 -18.96 13.02
C PHE A 388 -12.33 -19.60 13.05
N SER A 389 -12.93 -19.74 14.24
CA SER A 389 -14.30 -20.24 14.39
C SER A 389 -15.31 -19.30 13.73
N TYR A 390 -15.13 -17.98 13.85
CA TYR A 390 -15.98 -16.99 13.21
C TYR A 390 -15.92 -17.12 11.69
N LEU A 391 -14.74 -17.25 11.09
CA LEU A 391 -14.57 -17.45 9.64
C LEU A 391 -15.20 -18.76 9.15
N LYS A 392 -15.14 -19.85 9.94
CA LYS A 392 -15.81 -21.11 9.57
C LYS A 392 -17.34 -21.03 9.66
N ASN A 393 -17.87 -20.32 10.66
CA ASN A 393 -19.30 -20.29 10.95
C ASN A 393 -20.08 -19.20 10.18
N ASN A 394 -19.43 -18.13 9.74
CA ASN A 394 -20.07 -16.98 9.07
C ASN A 394 -19.77 -16.98 7.57
N ILE A 395 -20.21 -18.03 6.88
CA ILE A 395 -20.09 -18.15 5.43
C ILE A 395 -21.01 -17.11 4.77
N VAL A 396 -20.44 -16.28 3.90
CA VAL A 396 -21.19 -15.25 3.19
C VAL A 396 -21.51 -15.76 1.79
N PRO A 397 -22.79 -15.98 1.46
CA PRO A 397 -23.18 -16.49 0.15
C PRO A 397 -23.10 -15.39 -0.92
N THR A 398 -22.52 -15.74 -2.06
CA THR A 398 -22.58 -14.92 -3.28
C THR A 398 -24.01 -14.88 -3.80
N ARG A 399 -24.55 -13.68 -3.96
CA ARG A 399 -25.82 -13.48 -4.65
C ARG A 399 -25.55 -13.09 -6.10
N GLN A 400 -25.70 -14.05 -7.02
CA GLN A 400 -25.69 -13.75 -8.46
C GLN A 400 -26.98 -13.03 -8.82
N PHE A 401 -26.88 -11.81 -9.36
CA PHE A 401 -28.04 -11.06 -9.84
C PHE A 401 -27.83 -10.67 -11.30
N GLU A 402 -28.88 -10.87 -12.09
CA GLU A 402 -28.88 -10.67 -13.55
C GLU A 402 -28.93 -9.19 -13.96
N SER A 403 -29.21 -8.27 -13.03
CA SER A 403 -29.39 -6.84 -13.34
C SER A 403 -28.13 -6.00 -13.07
N HIS A 404 -27.74 -5.19 -14.06
CA HIS A 404 -26.58 -4.29 -14.04
C HIS A 404 -26.83 -2.99 -13.24
N HIS A 405 -27.70 -3.00 -12.22
CA HIS A 405 -28.03 -1.80 -11.45
C HIS A 405 -27.15 -1.66 -10.20
N VAL A 406 -26.86 -0.40 -9.84
CA VAL A 406 -26.12 -0.06 -8.61
C VAL A 406 -26.94 -0.49 -7.39
N ARG A 407 -26.35 -1.30 -6.50
CA ARG A 407 -26.97 -1.70 -5.23
C ARG A 407 -26.08 -1.41 -4.04
N LEU A 408 -26.70 -1.36 -2.87
CA LEU A 408 -26.00 -1.38 -1.59
C LEU A 408 -25.35 -2.77 -1.39
N VAL A 409 -24.05 -2.76 -1.13
CA VAL A 409 -23.21 -3.92 -0.83
C VAL A 409 -23.04 -3.98 0.68
N SER A 410 -23.23 -5.16 1.30
CA SER A 410 -23.04 -5.28 2.75
C SER A 410 -21.55 -5.23 3.13
N ASP A 411 -21.25 -5.00 4.41
CA ASP A 411 -19.86 -5.00 4.89
C ASP A 411 -19.19 -6.37 4.68
N GLU A 412 -19.96 -7.44 4.79
CA GLU A 412 -19.53 -8.82 4.53
C GLU A 412 -19.23 -9.07 3.06
N GLU A 413 -20.10 -8.62 2.15
CA GLU A 413 -19.85 -8.71 0.71
C GLU A 413 -18.63 -7.85 0.31
N GLN A 414 -18.47 -6.67 0.92
CA GLN A 414 -17.32 -5.79 0.70
C GLN A 414 -16.02 -6.40 1.22
N GLU A 415 -16.04 -7.16 2.32
CA GLU A 415 -14.86 -7.86 2.83
C GLU A 415 -14.35 -8.91 1.84
N ILE A 416 -15.24 -9.57 1.10
CA ILE A 416 -14.90 -10.66 0.16
C ILE A 416 -14.48 -10.14 -1.19
N SER A 417 -15.25 -9.18 -1.73
CA SER A 417 -15.08 -8.65 -3.08
C SER A 417 -14.21 -7.39 -3.14
N GLY A 418 -13.96 -6.76 -1.99
CA GLY A 418 -13.22 -5.52 -1.90
C GLY A 418 -11.72 -5.68 -2.09
N THR A 419 -11.07 -4.59 -2.47
CA THR A 419 -9.62 -4.54 -2.69
C THR A 419 -8.78 -4.56 -1.41
N ASN A 420 -9.41 -4.39 -0.24
CA ASN A 420 -8.70 -4.23 1.02
C ASN A 420 -9.38 -4.96 2.20
N PRO A 421 -9.40 -6.31 2.18
CA PRO A 421 -9.98 -7.11 3.26
C PRO A 421 -9.30 -6.88 4.60
N ARG A 422 -10.05 -6.99 5.70
CA ARG A 422 -9.64 -6.65 7.07
C ARG A 422 -9.49 -7.86 7.97
N MET A 423 -10.26 -8.93 7.77
CA MET A 423 -10.40 -10.02 8.74
C MET A 423 -9.09 -10.80 8.95
N PHE A 424 -8.26 -10.93 7.92
CA PHE A 424 -7.00 -11.66 7.98
C PHE A 424 -5.79 -10.81 8.39
N ARG A 425 -5.93 -9.47 8.44
CA ARG A 425 -4.78 -8.57 8.69
C ARG A 425 -4.12 -8.83 10.04
N CYS A 426 -4.92 -9.10 11.07
CA CYS A 426 -4.44 -9.40 12.42
C CYS A 426 -3.52 -10.62 12.49
N PHE A 427 -3.59 -11.54 11.51
CA PHE A 427 -2.72 -12.69 11.45
C PHE A 427 -1.39 -12.42 10.74
N MET A 428 -1.27 -11.35 9.96
CA MET A 428 -0.12 -11.16 9.03
C MET A 428 1.23 -11.05 9.76
N SER A 429 1.23 -10.60 11.02
CA SER A 429 2.41 -10.54 11.89
C SER A 429 2.62 -11.80 12.74
N VAL A 430 1.64 -12.71 12.83
CA VAL A 430 1.65 -13.86 13.73
C VAL A 430 2.10 -15.12 13.01
N GLN A 431 3.20 -15.73 13.46
CA GLN A 431 3.84 -16.89 12.79
C GLN A 431 3.96 -18.13 13.67
N GLU A 432 3.12 -18.25 14.69
CA GLU A 432 3.08 -19.39 15.60
C GLU A 432 2.58 -20.65 14.88
N GLU A 433 3.12 -21.81 15.25
CA GLU A 433 2.79 -23.09 14.59
C GLU A 433 1.29 -23.43 14.71
N SER A 434 0.65 -23.05 15.83
CA SER A 434 -0.80 -23.22 16.04
C SER A 434 -1.62 -22.41 15.02
N VAL A 435 -1.21 -21.18 14.71
CA VAL A 435 -1.85 -20.32 13.69
C VAL A 435 -1.62 -20.89 12.30
N ILE A 436 -0.40 -21.34 12.00
CA ILE A 436 -0.06 -21.98 10.72
C ILE A 436 -0.94 -23.20 10.49
N GLN A 437 -1.12 -24.05 11.50
CA GLN A 437 -1.98 -25.22 11.41
C GLN A 437 -3.45 -24.84 11.20
N ASN A 438 -3.96 -23.85 11.95
CA ASN A 438 -5.31 -23.33 11.76
C ASN A 438 -5.53 -22.72 10.37
N MET A 439 -4.51 -22.08 9.77
CA MET A 439 -4.57 -21.57 8.40
C MET A 439 -4.69 -22.70 7.37
N LEU A 440 -3.93 -23.78 7.55
CA LEU A 440 -4.02 -24.96 6.68
C LEU A 440 -5.40 -25.63 6.78
N GLU A 441 -5.94 -25.78 7.99
CA GLU A 441 -7.29 -26.31 8.21
C GLU A 441 -8.38 -25.39 7.62
N LEU A 442 -8.22 -24.07 7.76
CA LEU A 442 -9.15 -23.10 7.16
C LEU A 442 -9.06 -23.13 5.62
N PHE A 443 -7.88 -23.43 5.07
CA PHE A 443 -7.69 -23.59 3.63
C PHE A 443 -8.42 -24.82 3.10
N GLU A 444 -8.29 -25.97 3.77
CA GLU A 444 -9.04 -27.19 3.44
C GLU A 444 -10.55 -26.97 3.54
N PHE A 445 -11.00 -26.26 4.58
CA PHE A 445 -12.39 -25.83 4.70
C PHE A 445 -12.81 -24.96 3.51
N GLY A 446 -12.00 -23.97 3.13
CA GLY A 446 -12.22 -23.13 1.95
C GLY A 446 -12.35 -23.96 0.66
N LEU A 447 -11.48 -24.94 0.44
CA LEU A 447 -11.56 -25.86 -0.69
C LEU A 447 -12.90 -26.63 -0.71
N SER A 448 -13.39 -27.08 0.45
CA SER A 448 -14.67 -27.79 0.53
C SER A 448 -15.88 -26.94 0.08
N LEU A 449 -15.75 -25.61 0.11
CA LEU A 449 -16.78 -24.65 -0.32
C LEU A 449 -16.68 -24.25 -1.79
N SER A 450 -15.53 -24.43 -2.44
CA SER A 450 -15.25 -23.95 -3.80
C SER A 450 -16.17 -24.55 -4.90
N PRO A 451 -16.56 -25.84 -4.83
CA PRO A 451 -17.40 -26.44 -5.87
C PRO A 451 -18.80 -25.80 -6.00
N ARG A 452 -19.35 -25.27 -4.90
CA ARG A 452 -20.70 -24.69 -4.87
C ARG A 452 -20.66 -23.22 -5.30
N ILE A 453 -21.42 -22.88 -6.34
CA ILE A 453 -21.48 -21.52 -6.90
C ILE A 453 -21.80 -20.47 -5.82
N VAL A 454 -22.75 -20.76 -4.93
CA VAL A 454 -23.21 -19.85 -3.87
C VAL A 454 -22.12 -19.53 -2.84
N THR A 455 -21.14 -20.41 -2.63
CA THR A 455 -20.05 -20.19 -1.64
C THR A 455 -18.69 -20.00 -2.31
N ARG A 456 -18.64 -19.95 -3.63
CA ARG A 456 -17.39 -19.92 -4.40
C ARG A 456 -16.59 -18.64 -4.17
N GLU A 457 -17.23 -17.47 -4.08
CA GLU A 457 -16.47 -16.24 -3.82
C GLU A 457 -15.92 -16.21 -2.40
N TYR A 458 -16.69 -16.69 -1.41
CA TYR A 458 -16.20 -16.81 -0.03
C TYR A 458 -15.02 -17.78 0.06
N SER A 459 -15.12 -18.93 -0.62
CA SER A 459 -14.01 -19.87 -0.77
C SER A 459 -12.79 -19.21 -1.39
N SER A 460 -12.99 -18.50 -2.50
CA SER A 460 -11.92 -17.79 -3.22
C SER A 460 -11.25 -16.76 -2.33
N TYR A 461 -12.03 -16.02 -1.55
CA TYR A 461 -11.55 -15.08 -0.55
C TYR A 461 -10.69 -15.77 0.52
N LEU A 462 -11.18 -16.84 1.17
CA LEU A 462 -10.39 -17.57 2.17
C LEU A 462 -9.07 -18.08 1.60
N MET A 463 -9.12 -18.76 0.45
CA MET A 463 -7.92 -19.29 -0.21
C MET A 463 -6.93 -18.18 -0.53
N SER A 464 -7.40 -17.08 -1.11
CA SER A 464 -6.59 -15.92 -1.49
C SER A 464 -5.89 -15.28 -0.28
N GLN A 465 -6.61 -15.08 0.82
CA GLN A 465 -6.03 -14.50 2.04
C GLN A 465 -4.99 -15.43 2.68
N ILE A 466 -5.24 -16.74 2.67
CA ILE A 466 -4.30 -17.72 3.22
C ILE A 466 -3.04 -17.85 2.35
N TYR A 467 -3.18 -17.82 1.01
CA TYR A 467 -2.02 -17.71 0.13
C TYR A 467 -1.20 -16.47 0.44
N MET A 468 -1.84 -15.29 0.56
CA MET A 468 -1.15 -14.05 0.92
C MET A 468 -0.43 -14.12 2.27
N TYR A 469 -1.02 -14.77 3.28
CA TYR A 469 -0.38 -15.03 4.56
C TYR A 469 0.94 -15.81 4.39
N PHE A 470 0.92 -16.93 3.67
CA PHE A 470 2.13 -17.74 3.44
C PHE A 470 3.15 -17.09 2.48
N ILE A 471 2.68 -16.28 1.52
CA ILE A 471 3.56 -15.48 0.65
C ILE A 471 4.34 -14.45 1.50
N ASN A 472 3.68 -13.78 2.44
CA ASN A 472 4.32 -12.82 3.34
C ASN A 472 5.38 -13.47 4.25
N MET A 473 5.20 -14.75 4.60
CA MET A 473 6.20 -15.53 5.33
C MET A 473 7.45 -15.85 4.48
N LYS A 474 7.40 -15.68 3.16
CA LYS A 474 8.49 -15.97 2.20
C LYS A 474 9.04 -17.39 2.31
N LYS A 475 8.15 -18.36 2.53
CA LYS A 475 8.50 -19.75 2.78
C LYS A 475 7.84 -20.67 1.74
N LEU A 476 8.64 -21.14 0.77
CA LEU A 476 8.19 -21.98 -0.35
C LEU A 476 7.53 -23.29 0.10
N ASN A 477 7.98 -23.88 1.21
CA ASN A 477 7.44 -25.14 1.72
C ASN A 477 5.93 -25.06 2.00
N TYR A 478 5.42 -23.92 2.48
CA TYR A 478 3.99 -23.75 2.72
C TYR A 478 3.20 -23.58 1.42
N ILE A 479 3.76 -22.87 0.43
CA ILE A 479 3.15 -22.79 -0.92
C ILE A 479 3.03 -24.18 -1.55
N GLN A 480 4.09 -25.00 -1.45
CA GLN A 480 4.08 -26.39 -1.89
C GLN A 480 3.04 -27.25 -1.14
N LYS A 481 2.89 -27.05 0.17
CA LYS A 481 1.83 -27.71 0.95
C LYS A 481 0.44 -27.34 0.44
N LEU A 482 0.17 -26.05 0.19
CA LEU A 482 -1.12 -25.60 -0.35
C LEU A 482 -1.42 -26.21 -1.72
N ARG A 483 -0.41 -26.30 -2.61
CA ARG A 483 -0.53 -26.99 -3.91
C ARG A 483 -0.96 -28.44 -3.73
N ILE A 484 -0.31 -29.20 -2.85
CA ILE A 484 -0.65 -30.61 -2.60
C ILE A 484 -2.11 -30.74 -2.14
N LEU A 485 -2.59 -29.81 -1.31
CA LEU A 485 -3.99 -29.78 -0.87
C LEU A 485 -4.96 -29.51 -2.03
N VAL A 486 -4.64 -28.57 -2.92
CA VAL A 486 -5.45 -28.27 -4.11
C VAL A 486 -5.47 -29.46 -5.07
N GLU A 487 -4.32 -30.04 -5.38
CA GLU A 487 -4.19 -31.19 -6.28
C GLU A 487 -5.01 -32.39 -5.76
N LYS A 488 -4.86 -32.73 -4.47
CA LYS A 488 -5.64 -33.78 -3.81
C LYS A 488 -7.15 -33.50 -3.82
N HIS A 489 -7.57 -32.26 -3.58
CA HIS A 489 -8.99 -31.89 -3.70
C HIS A 489 -9.51 -32.10 -5.12
N CYS A 490 -8.69 -31.71 -6.12
CA CYS A 490 -9.07 -31.75 -7.52
C CYS A 490 -9.09 -33.16 -8.12
N GLU A 491 -8.39 -34.12 -7.52
CA GLU A 491 -8.54 -35.56 -7.85
C GLU A 491 -9.97 -36.05 -7.57
N GLY A 492 -10.63 -35.51 -6.54
CA GLY A 492 -11.99 -35.87 -6.15
C GLY A 492 -13.10 -35.02 -6.79
N VAL A 493 -12.83 -33.75 -7.10
CA VAL A 493 -13.79 -32.80 -7.67
C VAL A 493 -13.09 -31.90 -8.69
N ALA A 494 -13.54 -31.87 -9.95
CA ALA A 494 -12.94 -31.03 -10.99
C ALA A 494 -13.20 -29.52 -10.74
N ASP A 495 -12.38 -28.90 -9.89
CA ASP A 495 -12.51 -27.51 -9.45
C ASP A 495 -11.51 -26.57 -10.14
N ASN A 496 -11.92 -26.01 -11.27
CA ASN A 496 -11.10 -25.06 -12.03
C ASN A 496 -10.86 -23.74 -11.27
N ASN A 497 -11.73 -23.35 -10.33
CA ASN A 497 -11.58 -22.12 -9.56
C ASN A 497 -10.38 -22.25 -8.61
N ALA A 498 -10.31 -23.36 -7.88
CA ALA A 498 -9.20 -23.65 -6.98
C ALA A 498 -7.84 -23.70 -7.71
N TYR A 499 -7.79 -24.34 -8.90
CA TYR A 499 -6.59 -24.37 -9.74
C TYR A 499 -6.15 -22.97 -10.20
N ASN A 500 -7.09 -22.14 -10.64
CA ASN A 500 -6.77 -20.79 -11.12
C ASN A 500 -6.21 -19.90 -9.99
N ILE A 501 -6.79 -19.99 -8.79
CA ILE A 501 -6.30 -19.28 -7.60
C ILE A 501 -4.89 -19.74 -7.24
N MET A 502 -4.65 -21.05 -7.19
CA MET A 502 -3.32 -21.61 -6.93
C MET A 502 -2.29 -21.08 -7.94
N ASN A 503 -2.55 -21.21 -9.24
CA ASN A 503 -1.64 -20.76 -10.28
C ASN A 503 -1.36 -19.25 -10.20
N HIS A 504 -2.39 -18.44 -9.91
CA HIS A 504 -2.23 -17.01 -9.72
C HIS A 504 -1.29 -16.69 -8.54
N TYR A 505 -1.55 -17.25 -7.36
CA TYR A 505 -0.78 -16.91 -6.17
C TYR A 505 0.63 -17.49 -6.15
N GLU A 506 0.87 -18.62 -6.81
CA GLU A 506 2.23 -19.09 -7.05
C GLU A 506 3.01 -18.14 -7.96
N LEU A 507 2.38 -17.61 -9.01
CA LEU A 507 2.99 -16.58 -9.85
C LEU A 507 3.29 -15.31 -9.02
N VAL A 508 2.36 -14.90 -8.15
CA VAL A 508 2.59 -13.77 -7.22
C VAL A 508 3.76 -14.04 -6.29
N PHE A 509 3.88 -15.25 -5.72
CA PHE A 509 5.02 -15.65 -4.90
C PHE A 509 6.33 -15.52 -5.67
N LEU A 510 6.40 -16.11 -6.87
CA LEU A 510 7.58 -16.06 -7.76
C LEU A 510 7.96 -14.62 -8.14
N ASN A 511 6.97 -13.75 -8.37
CA ASN A 511 7.18 -12.33 -8.70
C ASN A 511 7.51 -11.46 -7.48
N SER A 512 7.10 -11.87 -6.27
CA SER A 512 7.38 -11.17 -5.01
C SER A 512 8.85 -11.31 -4.59
N GLU A 513 9.52 -12.39 -5.01
CA GLU A 513 10.97 -12.48 -5.02
C GLU A 513 11.55 -11.63 -6.17
N ARG A 514 11.46 -10.30 -6.06
CA ARG A 514 12.28 -9.38 -6.86
C ARG A 514 13.74 -9.47 -6.41
N GLY A 515 14.40 -10.60 -6.69
CA GLY A 515 15.73 -10.47 -7.23
C GLY A 515 15.61 -9.63 -8.51
N SER A 516 16.48 -8.65 -8.74
CA SER A 516 16.59 -8.06 -10.08
C SER A 516 16.72 -9.19 -11.09
N ILE A 517 16.30 -9.00 -12.36
CA ILE A 517 16.60 -9.99 -13.41
C ILE A 517 18.09 -10.35 -13.35
N ASP A 518 18.95 -9.38 -13.06
CA ASP A 518 20.38 -9.59 -12.79
C ASP A 518 20.68 -10.46 -11.55
N ALA A 519 19.94 -10.34 -10.43
CA ALA A 519 20.09 -11.21 -9.26
C ALA A 519 19.51 -12.61 -9.46
N SER A 520 18.42 -12.76 -10.22
CA SER A 520 17.85 -14.06 -10.60
C SER A 520 18.69 -14.72 -11.69
N VAL A 521 19.27 -13.95 -12.61
CA VAL A 521 20.29 -14.41 -13.57
C VAL A 521 21.59 -14.71 -12.84
N LYS A 522 22.01 -13.95 -11.81
CA LYS A 522 23.17 -14.27 -10.98
C LYS A 522 22.92 -15.48 -10.09
N LYS A 523 21.72 -15.67 -9.53
CA LYS A 523 21.34 -16.88 -8.80
C LYS A 523 21.16 -18.06 -9.73
N TYR A 524 20.61 -17.89 -10.93
CA TYR A 524 20.55 -18.91 -11.96
C TYR A 524 21.95 -19.26 -12.43
N ASN A 525 22.80 -18.28 -12.77
CA ASN A 525 24.19 -18.47 -13.16
C ASN A 525 25.04 -18.97 -12.00
N ALA A 526 24.74 -18.65 -10.75
CA ALA A 526 25.38 -19.22 -9.56
C ALA A 526 24.85 -20.61 -9.24
N CYS A 527 23.58 -20.93 -9.48
CA CYS A 527 23.02 -22.27 -9.38
C CYS A 527 23.53 -23.15 -10.52
N ILE A 528 23.73 -22.60 -11.72
CA ILE A 528 24.40 -23.22 -12.85
C ILE A 528 25.89 -23.39 -12.49
N ALA A 529 26.62 -22.35 -12.08
CA ALA A 529 28.03 -22.43 -11.70
C ALA A 529 28.28 -23.36 -10.50
N ASN A 530 27.38 -23.37 -9.49
CA ASN A 530 27.45 -24.27 -8.33
C ASN A 530 26.91 -25.68 -8.64
N ALA A 531 26.07 -25.86 -9.67
CA ALA A 531 25.69 -27.17 -10.19
C ALA A 531 26.72 -27.73 -11.19
N TYR A 532 27.65 -26.91 -11.67
CA TYR A 532 28.75 -27.31 -12.54
C TYR A 532 30.07 -27.37 -11.75
N LEU A 533 30.29 -28.48 -11.04
CA LEU A 533 31.36 -29.32 -11.57
C LEU A 533 30.72 -30.07 -12.74
N PRO A 534 31.12 -29.84 -14.01
CA PRO A 534 30.60 -30.59 -15.16
C PRO A 534 30.79 -32.10 -15.02
N ILE A 535 31.65 -32.50 -14.08
CA ILE A 535 32.12 -33.85 -13.84
C ILE A 535 31.95 -34.14 -12.34
N ARG A 536 30.91 -34.90 -11.96
CA ARG A 536 30.62 -35.25 -10.56
C ARG A 536 31.05 -36.67 -10.20
N ASN A 537 31.19 -37.52 -11.22
CA ASN A 537 31.56 -38.92 -11.11
C ASN A 537 32.26 -39.38 -12.38
N ASP A 538 32.75 -40.63 -12.38
CA ASP A 538 33.44 -41.24 -13.52
C ASP A 538 32.64 -41.16 -14.83
N ALA A 539 31.32 -41.36 -14.80
CA ALA A 539 30.49 -41.32 -16.01
C ALA A 539 30.46 -39.93 -16.66
N ASP A 540 30.37 -38.89 -15.84
CA ASP A 540 30.43 -37.52 -16.33
C ASP A 540 31.82 -37.20 -16.89
N PHE A 541 32.90 -37.69 -16.25
CA PHE A 541 34.26 -37.47 -16.73
C PHE A 541 34.49 -38.12 -18.09
N ARG A 542 33.99 -39.36 -18.27
CA ARG A 542 34.01 -40.06 -19.56
C ARG A 542 33.31 -39.27 -20.65
N ASN A 543 32.09 -38.82 -20.37
CA ASN A 543 31.27 -38.11 -21.35
C ASN A 543 31.95 -36.79 -21.74
N TYR A 544 32.46 -36.05 -20.75
CA TYR A 544 33.12 -34.77 -20.96
C TYR A 544 34.44 -34.91 -21.74
N PHE A 545 35.17 -36.02 -21.57
CA PHE A 545 36.38 -36.29 -22.34
C PHE A 545 36.14 -36.35 -23.85
N THR A 546 34.95 -36.75 -24.30
CA THR A 546 34.59 -36.70 -25.73
C THR A 546 34.70 -35.26 -26.26
N THR A 547 34.24 -34.28 -25.50
CA THR A 547 34.35 -32.84 -25.85
C THR A 547 35.81 -32.38 -25.84
N ILE A 548 36.59 -32.77 -24.82
CA ILE A 548 38.03 -32.46 -24.74
C ILE A 548 38.76 -33.02 -25.96
N ALA A 549 38.53 -34.29 -26.28
CA ALA A 549 39.15 -34.97 -27.41
C ALA A 549 38.81 -34.29 -28.73
N LEU A 550 37.55 -33.90 -28.95
CA LEU A 550 37.13 -33.18 -30.15
C LEU A 550 37.83 -31.81 -30.29
N GLU A 551 37.90 -31.02 -29.22
CA GLU A 551 38.57 -29.71 -29.26
C GLU A 551 40.09 -29.83 -29.45
N VAL A 552 40.70 -30.85 -28.87
CA VAL A 552 42.12 -31.18 -29.11
C VAL A 552 42.33 -31.63 -30.56
N GLN A 553 41.43 -32.45 -31.12
CA GLN A 553 41.48 -32.87 -32.52
C GLN A 553 41.35 -31.69 -33.47
N LYS A 554 40.42 -30.76 -33.23
CA LYS A 554 40.27 -29.52 -34.01
C LYS A 554 41.52 -28.66 -33.97
N GLU A 555 42.17 -28.51 -32.81
CA GLU A 555 43.43 -27.78 -32.72
C GLU A 555 44.49 -28.42 -33.64
N ILE A 556 44.61 -29.76 -33.57
CA ILE A 556 45.60 -30.51 -34.35
C ILE A 556 45.29 -30.52 -35.85
N GLN A 557 44.03 -30.71 -36.23
CA GLN A 557 43.57 -30.89 -37.59
C GLN A 557 43.30 -29.57 -38.29
N ASP A 558 42.59 -28.64 -37.66
CA ASP A 558 42.08 -27.45 -38.32
C ASP A 558 43.07 -26.30 -38.21
N GLN A 559 43.55 -26.03 -36.99
CA GLN A 559 44.54 -24.98 -36.74
C GLN A 559 45.96 -25.41 -37.12
N GLY A 560 46.19 -26.72 -37.26
CA GLY A 560 47.41 -27.27 -37.83
C GLY A 560 48.63 -26.95 -36.97
N ILE A 561 48.57 -27.19 -35.65
CA ILE A 561 49.71 -26.97 -34.72
C ILE A 561 51.00 -27.70 -35.15
N TYR A 562 50.88 -28.80 -35.90
CA TYR A 562 52.02 -29.53 -36.44
C TYR A 562 52.40 -29.16 -37.88
N SER A 563 51.73 -28.17 -38.47
CA SER A 563 51.90 -27.79 -39.89
C SER A 563 53.33 -27.37 -40.22
N LEU A 564 54.03 -26.71 -39.29
CA LEU A 564 55.42 -26.27 -39.44
C LEU A 564 56.45 -27.36 -39.11
N VAL A 565 56.03 -28.52 -38.61
CA VAL A 565 56.92 -29.62 -38.26
C VAL A 565 57.01 -30.60 -39.44
N ASN A 566 58.23 -31.02 -39.76
CA ASN A 566 58.44 -32.04 -40.80
C ASN A 566 57.79 -33.35 -40.35
N SER A 567 57.05 -34.01 -41.25
CA SER A 567 56.43 -35.30 -40.96
C SER A 567 57.40 -36.28 -40.32
N GLN A 568 58.69 -36.32 -40.74
CA GLN A 568 59.77 -37.17 -40.20
C GLN A 568 60.24 -36.84 -38.77
N ALA A 569 59.96 -35.64 -38.28
CA ALA A 569 60.30 -35.20 -36.92
C ALA A 569 59.17 -35.46 -35.90
N LEU A 570 57.94 -35.75 -36.36
CA LEU A 570 56.80 -36.11 -35.51
C LEU A 570 56.91 -37.56 -34.99
N SER A 571 57.73 -37.78 -33.96
CA SER A 571 57.78 -39.04 -33.20
C SER A 571 56.67 -39.13 -32.14
N GLU A 572 56.43 -40.33 -31.60
CA GLU A 572 55.50 -40.54 -30.47
C GLU A 572 55.87 -39.61 -29.30
N ASP A 573 57.15 -39.56 -28.90
CA ASP A 573 57.65 -38.67 -27.83
C ASP A 573 57.38 -37.17 -28.09
N PHE A 574 57.53 -36.72 -29.34
CA PHE A 574 57.26 -35.33 -29.70
C PHE A 574 55.78 -35.00 -29.53
N ILE A 575 54.90 -35.84 -30.09
CA ILE A 575 53.46 -35.66 -29.97
C ILE A 575 53.05 -35.73 -28.50
N GLN A 576 53.61 -36.67 -27.73
CA GLN A 576 53.28 -36.81 -26.32
C GLN A 576 53.58 -35.53 -25.52
N ARG A 577 54.73 -34.88 -25.78
CA ARG A 577 55.09 -33.62 -25.10
C ARG A 577 54.13 -32.49 -25.43
N GLU A 578 53.83 -32.29 -26.72
CA GLU A 578 52.95 -31.20 -27.15
C GLU A 578 51.50 -31.45 -26.74
N LEU A 579 51.02 -32.70 -26.86
CA LEU A 579 49.65 -33.10 -26.55
C LEU A 579 49.30 -32.85 -25.09
N LYS A 580 50.25 -33.05 -24.15
CA LYS A 580 50.04 -32.69 -22.73
C LYS A 580 49.60 -31.23 -22.59
N ASN A 581 50.34 -30.31 -23.19
CA ASN A 581 50.08 -28.88 -23.09
C ASN A 581 48.77 -28.51 -23.80
N THR A 582 48.52 -29.09 -24.97
CA THR A 582 47.27 -28.89 -25.70
C THR A 582 46.06 -29.32 -24.89
N ILE A 583 46.10 -30.50 -24.25
CA ILE A 583 45.01 -31.00 -23.39
C ILE A 583 44.79 -30.05 -22.21
N ILE A 584 45.83 -29.65 -21.48
CA ILE A 584 45.71 -28.74 -20.32
C ILE A 584 45.09 -27.40 -20.75
N ASN A 585 45.58 -26.81 -21.85
CA ASN A 585 45.08 -25.54 -22.36
C ASN A 585 43.61 -25.63 -22.78
N LYS A 586 43.22 -26.72 -23.48
CA LYS A 586 41.82 -26.94 -23.87
C LYS A 586 40.90 -27.18 -22.68
N CYS A 587 41.34 -27.98 -21.70
CA CYS A 587 40.61 -28.14 -20.46
C CYS A 587 40.37 -26.79 -19.75
N SER A 588 41.39 -25.93 -19.69
CA SER A 588 41.26 -24.60 -19.09
C SER A 588 40.32 -23.69 -19.89
N GLN A 589 40.40 -23.69 -21.23
CA GLN A 589 39.48 -22.94 -22.10
C GLN A 589 38.02 -23.42 -21.96
N LEU A 590 37.82 -24.71 -21.70
CA LEU A 590 36.51 -25.33 -21.46
C LEU A 590 36.01 -25.11 -20.02
N GLY A 591 36.76 -24.41 -19.17
CA GLY A 591 36.36 -24.06 -17.81
C GLY A 591 36.68 -25.13 -16.75
N LEU A 592 37.43 -26.18 -17.09
CA LEU A 592 37.92 -27.16 -16.12
C LEU A 592 39.13 -26.58 -15.37
N THR A 593 38.97 -26.36 -14.06
CA THR A 593 40.05 -25.91 -13.18
C THR A 593 40.73 -27.11 -12.52
N ASN A 594 42.06 -27.07 -12.36
CA ASN A 594 42.85 -28.13 -11.68
C ASN A 594 42.91 -29.51 -12.37
N VAL A 595 42.82 -29.59 -13.71
CA VAL A 595 43.12 -30.84 -14.44
C VAL A 595 44.61 -31.17 -14.32
N ARG A 596 44.94 -32.39 -13.87
CA ARG A 596 46.31 -32.89 -13.81
C ARG A 596 46.54 -33.91 -14.94
N VAL A 597 47.56 -33.66 -15.77
CA VAL A 597 47.98 -34.57 -16.85
C VAL A 597 49.41 -35.04 -16.60
N ASP A 598 49.56 -36.31 -16.27
CA ASP A 598 50.85 -36.96 -16.07
C ASP A 598 51.24 -37.76 -17.32
N ARG A 599 52.53 -37.72 -17.67
CA ARG A 599 53.10 -38.51 -18.77
C ARG A 599 53.93 -39.65 -18.21
N GLU A 600 54.02 -40.75 -18.95
CA GLU A 600 54.92 -41.86 -18.65
C GLU A 600 54.79 -42.40 -17.21
N VAL A 601 53.55 -42.60 -16.75
CA VAL A 601 53.32 -43.03 -15.36
C VAL A 601 53.73 -44.49 -15.20
N ALA A 602 54.68 -44.74 -14.29
CA ALA A 602 55.18 -46.07 -13.99
C ALA A 602 54.17 -46.90 -13.19
N LEU A 603 53.88 -48.10 -13.67
CA LEU A 603 53.06 -49.12 -13.01
C LEU A 603 53.95 -50.01 -12.11
N GLN A 604 53.31 -50.81 -11.24
CA GLN A 604 54.02 -51.71 -10.31
C GLN A 604 54.94 -52.73 -11.01
N ASP A 605 54.69 -53.04 -12.29
CA ASP A 605 55.50 -53.94 -13.11
C ASP A 605 56.59 -53.22 -13.93
N ASN A 606 56.92 -51.97 -13.57
CA ASN A 606 57.89 -51.10 -14.24
C ASN A 606 57.55 -50.74 -15.70
N LYS A 607 56.35 -51.11 -16.19
CA LYS A 607 55.83 -50.64 -17.47
C LYS A 607 55.24 -49.24 -17.30
N ARG A 608 55.19 -48.47 -18.39
CA ARG A 608 54.70 -47.09 -18.39
C ARG A 608 53.51 -46.94 -19.32
N THR A 609 52.54 -46.14 -18.87
CA THR A 609 51.43 -45.67 -19.71
C THR A 609 51.75 -44.29 -20.25
N ASP A 610 51.26 -43.95 -21.44
CA ASP A 610 51.63 -42.68 -22.08
C ASP A 610 51.05 -41.48 -21.33
N PHE A 611 49.75 -41.50 -20.98
CA PHE A 611 49.13 -40.45 -20.17
C PHE A 611 48.12 -40.97 -19.15
N LEU A 612 48.05 -40.24 -18.02
CA LEU A 612 46.91 -40.25 -17.10
C LEU A 612 46.38 -38.83 -16.90
N ILE A 613 45.08 -38.66 -17.11
CA ILE A 613 44.36 -37.40 -16.86
C ILE A 613 43.49 -37.56 -15.63
N TRP A 614 43.70 -36.68 -14.65
CA TRP A 614 42.99 -36.65 -13.38
C TRP A 614 42.15 -35.38 -13.26
N TYR A 615 40.94 -35.52 -12.74
CA TYR A 615 40.06 -34.41 -12.42
C TYR A 615 39.22 -34.70 -11.17
N GLY A 616 39.37 -33.87 -10.14
CA GLY A 616 38.66 -34.04 -8.87
C GLY A 616 38.91 -35.40 -8.22
N MET A 617 37.83 -36.06 -7.81
CA MET A 617 37.85 -37.39 -7.16
C MET A 617 37.53 -38.54 -8.14
N CYS A 618 37.50 -38.29 -9.45
CA CYS A 618 37.22 -39.34 -10.43
C CYS A 618 38.44 -40.25 -10.65
N ASN A 619 38.18 -41.49 -11.04
CA ASN A 619 39.22 -42.37 -11.57
C ASN A 619 39.82 -41.76 -12.86
N PRO A 620 41.10 -42.03 -13.17
CA PRO A 620 41.78 -41.32 -14.25
C PRO A 620 41.32 -41.77 -15.64
N ILE A 621 41.52 -40.93 -16.63
CA ILE A 621 41.46 -41.32 -18.04
C ILE A 621 42.86 -41.72 -18.47
N MET A 622 43.00 -42.95 -18.95
CA MET A 622 44.25 -43.48 -19.48
C MET A 622 44.27 -43.31 -21.00
N ILE A 623 45.39 -42.80 -21.53
CA ILE A 623 45.59 -42.66 -22.97
C ILE A 623 46.86 -43.39 -23.35
N GLU A 624 46.75 -44.25 -24.37
CA GLU A 624 47.87 -44.86 -25.07
C GLU A 624 47.93 -44.32 -26.50
N LEU A 625 49.13 -43.90 -26.91
CA LEU A 625 49.37 -43.19 -28.15
C LEU A 625 50.19 -44.04 -29.11
N LYS A 626 49.77 -44.08 -30.38
CA LYS A 626 50.55 -44.72 -31.45
C LYS A 626 50.47 -43.97 -32.78
N LEU A 627 51.50 -44.10 -33.61
CA LEU A 627 51.46 -43.60 -34.99
C LEU A 627 50.79 -44.60 -35.93
N LEU A 628 49.96 -44.14 -36.87
CA LEU A 628 49.21 -45.02 -37.78
C LEU A 628 50.10 -46.03 -38.53
N HIS A 629 51.29 -45.62 -38.99
CA HIS A 629 52.23 -46.49 -39.71
C HIS A 629 53.00 -47.48 -38.83
N ASN A 630 52.79 -47.47 -37.51
CA ASN A 630 53.48 -48.36 -36.58
C ASN A 630 53.11 -49.84 -36.88
N LYS A 631 54.11 -50.72 -36.88
CA LYS A 631 53.92 -52.16 -37.13
C LYS A 631 52.97 -52.81 -36.11
N GLU A 632 52.97 -52.30 -34.87
CA GLU A 632 52.06 -52.72 -33.79
C GLU A 632 50.59 -52.43 -34.09
N ILE A 633 50.29 -51.52 -35.02
CA ILE A 633 48.93 -51.27 -35.53
C ILE A 633 48.72 -52.05 -36.83
N GLN A 634 49.68 -51.94 -37.76
CA GLN A 634 49.49 -52.40 -39.14
C GLN A 634 49.49 -53.94 -39.27
N ARG A 635 50.11 -54.68 -38.33
CA ARG A 635 50.17 -56.15 -38.36
C ARG A 635 49.21 -56.75 -37.35
N THR A 636 48.27 -57.57 -37.81
CA THR A 636 47.22 -58.20 -36.98
C THR A 636 47.77 -58.94 -35.75
N LYS A 637 48.87 -59.72 -35.90
CA LYS A 637 49.47 -60.44 -34.77
C LYS A 637 50.01 -59.50 -33.68
N GLU A 638 50.65 -58.42 -34.08
CA GLU A 638 51.24 -57.44 -33.14
C GLU A 638 50.13 -56.59 -32.49
N ARG A 639 49.10 -56.24 -33.26
CA ARG A 639 47.91 -55.51 -32.77
C ARG A 639 47.13 -56.28 -31.72
N HIS A 640 46.86 -57.57 -31.95
CA HIS A 640 46.21 -58.43 -30.95
C HIS A 640 47.06 -58.59 -29.68
N ALA A 641 48.39 -58.72 -29.81
CA ALA A 641 49.28 -58.77 -28.65
C ALA A 641 49.26 -57.44 -27.87
N TYR A 642 49.19 -56.31 -28.57
CA TYR A 642 49.09 -55.00 -27.93
C TYR A 642 47.75 -54.80 -27.22
N LYS A 643 46.65 -55.32 -27.76
CA LYS A 643 45.34 -55.28 -27.09
C LYS A 643 45.39 -55.88 -25.69
N MET A 644 46.06 -57.02 -25.53
CA MET A 644 46.25 -57.66 -24.22
C MET A 644 47.04 -56.77 -23.25
N LYS A 645 48.06 -56.06 -23.76
CA LYS A 645 48.87 -55.11 -22.99
C LYS A 645 48.05 -53.87 -22.60
N PHE A 646 47.22 -53.35 -23.50
CA PHE A 646 46.33 -52.23 -23.27
C PHE A 646 45.28 -52.55 -22.18
N GLU A 647 44.69 -53.74 -22.20
CA GLU A 647 43.75 -54.18 -21.17
C GLU A 647 44.42 -54.30 -19.79
N GLN A 648 45.66 -54.79 -19.74
CA GLN A 648 46.45 -54.83 -18.50
C GLN A 648 46.69 -53.43 -17.94
N TYR A 649 47.06 -52.48 -18.80
CA TYR A 649 47.26 -51.09 -18.39
C TYR A 649 45.99 -50.46 -17.85
N SER A 650 44.87 -50.64 -18.54
CA SER A 650 43.56 -50.13 -18.13
C SER A 650 43.17 -50.59 -16.73
N LYS A 651 43.42 -51.88 -16.42
CA LYS A 651 43.13 -52.45 -15.10
C LYS A 651 44.11 -51.95 -14.03
N ALA A 652 45.40 -51.88 -14.36
CA ALA A 652 46.45 -51.45 -13.44
C ALA A 652 46.29 -49.98 -13.00
N THR A 653 45.74 -49.13 -13.86
CA THR A 653 45.50 -47.70 -13.56
C THR A 653 44.11 -47.43 -12.99
N ASN A 654 43.27 -48.45 -12.85
CA ASN A 654 41.84 -48.32 -12.50
C ASN A 654 41.13 -47.23 -13.34
N ALA A 655 41.38 -47.20 -14.65
CA ALA A 655 40.93 -46.08 -15.48
C ALA A 655 39.40 -46.03 -15.62
N CYS A 656 38.80 -44.84 -15.51
CA CYS A 656 37.37 -44.66 -15.80
C CYS A 656 37.07 -44.71 -17.30
N LEU A 657 38.06 -44.38 -18.14
CA LEU A 657 38.05 -44.47 -19.60
C LEU A 657 39.46 -44.82 -20.08
N SER A 658 39.56 -45.76 -21.01
CA SER A 658 40.81 -46.11 -21.67
C SER A 658 40.76 -45.71 -23.14
N VAL A 659 41.70 -44.89 -23.57
CA VAL A 659 41.70 -44.25 -24.89
C VAL A 659 42.90 -44.74 -25.68
N PHE A 660 42.66 -45.39 -26.80
CA PHE A 660 43.71 -45.72 -27.76
C PHE A 660 43.73 -44.66 -28.87
N TRP A 661 44.70 -43.74 -28.79
CA TRP A 661 44.76 -42.56 -29.63
C TRP A 661 45.82 -42.70 -30.73
N VAL A 662 45.37 -42.91 -31.95
CA VAL A 662 46.20 -43.10 -33.14
C VAL A 662 46.38 -41.79 -33.90
N PHE A 663 47.62 -41.48 -34.30
CA PHE A 663 47.95 -40.27 -35.05
C PHE A 663 48.46 -40.62 -36.46
N ASP A 664 47.79 -40.09 -37.49
CA ASP A 664 48.22 -40.15 -38.89
C ASP A 664 49.07 -38.94 -39.22
N VAL A 665 50.39 -39.14 -39.27
CA VAL A 665 51.41 -38.12 -39.59
C VAL A 665 51.81 -38.12 -41.07
N GLY A 666 51.05 -38.75 -41.96
CA GLY A 666 51.33 -38.72 -43.40
C GLY A 666 52.58 -39.52 -43.83
N ARG A 667 53.02 -40.49 -43.01
CA ARG A 667 54.15 -41.40 -43.31
C ARG A 667 53.71 -42.76 -43.87
N GLY A 668 52.46 -42.89 -44.29
CA GLY A 668 51.85 -44.15 -44.70
C GLY A 668 51.09 -44.83 -43.55
N GLY A 669 50.62 -46.05 -43.78
CA GLY A 669 49.69 -46.77 -42.89
C GLY A 669 48.29 -46.83 -43.49
N ASN A 670 47.67 -48.01 -43.43
CA ASN A 670 46.36 -48.24 -44.01
C ASN A 670 45.27 -47.82 -43.00
N GLN A 671 44.44 -46.85 -43.36
CA GLN A 671 43.32 -46.40 -42.53
C GLN A 671 42.27 -47.50 -42.31
N ASN A 672 42.09 -48.42 -43.26
CA ASN A 672 41.18 -49.56 -43.07
C ASN A 672 41.63 -50.46 -41.90
N VAL A 673 42.94 -50.51 -41.63
CA VAL A 673 43.48 -51.27 -40.49
C VAL A 673 43.16 -50.60 -39.15
N PHE A 674 42.90 -49.28 -39.14
CA PHE A 674 42.38 -48.61 -37.94
C PHE A 674 40.92 -48.99 -37.67
N GLU A 675 40.10 -49.18 -38.70
CA GLU A 675 38.73 -49.68 -38.52
C GLU A 675 38.73 -51.11 -37.97
N ASP A 676 39.64 -51.97 -38.44
CA ASP A 676 39.87 -53.30 -37.85
C ASP A 676 40.25 -53.19 -36.36
N LEU A 677 41.17 -52.28 -36.01
CA LEU A 677 41.57 -52.03 -34.62
C LEU A 677 40.38 -51.59 -33.77
N LYS A 678 39.57 -50.65 -34.26
CA LYS A 678 38.38 -50.17 -33.55
C LYS A 678 37.41 -51.31 -33.30
N ALA A 679 37.18 -52.17 -34.30
CA ALA A 679 36.32 -53.35 -34.17
C ALA A 679 36.87 -54.35 -33.15
N GLU A 680 38.19 -54.59 -33.14
CA GLU A 680 38.84 -55.47 -32.18
C GLU A 680 38.69 -54.99 -30.73
N TYR A 681 38.63 -53.68 -30.50
CA TYR A 681 38.60 -53.08 -29.16
C TYR A 681 37.18 -52.83 -28.62
N LEU A 682 36.12 -52.99 -29.43
CA LEU A 682 34.71 -52.81 -29.02
C LEU A 682 34.28 -53.62 -27.79
N GLY A 683 34.87 -54.80 -27.58
CA GLY A 683 34.54 -55.68 -26.46
C GLY A 683 35.20 -55.31 -25.13
N LEU A 684 36.05 -54.28 -25.08
CA LEU A 684 36.68 -53.82 -23.85
C LEU A 684 35.80 -52.78 -23.13
N PRO A 685 35.60 -52.89 -21.81
CA PRO A 685 34.77 -51.96 -21.06
C PRO A 685 35.36 -50.55 -21.10
N TYR A 686 34.50 -49.54 -21.25
CA TYR A 686 34.85 -48.12 -21.22
C TYR A 686 36.11 -47.80 -22.03
N THR A 687 36.17 -48.30 -23.26
CA THR A 687 37.32 -48.12 -24.17
C THR A 687 36.90 -47.36 -25.42
N THR A 688 37.75 -46.46 -25.90
CA THR A 688 37.52 -45.71 -27.14
C THR A 688 38.79 -45.63 -27.97
N CYS A 689 38.65 -45.81 -29.29
CA CYS A 689 39.74 -45.65 -30.24
C CYS A 689 39.53 -44.35 -31.03
N LEU A 690 40.54 -43.47 -31.06
CA LEU A 690 40.50 -42.19 -31.74
C LEU A 690 41.57 -42.14 -32.83
N LEU A 691 41.22 -41.64 -34.01
CA LEU A 691 42.18 -41.35 -35.08
C LEU A 691 42.26 -39.84 -35.31
N THR A 692 43.46 -39.27 -35.18
CA THR A 692 43.73 -37.86 -35.47
C THR A 692 44.65 -37.74 -36.67
N LYS A 693 44.25 -36.94 -37.65
CA LYS A 693 45.06 -36.65 -38.84
C LYS A 693 45.90 -35.40 -38.62
N CYS A 694 47.22 -35.53 -38.58
CA CYS A 694 48.12 -34.39 -38.40
C CYS A 694 48.37 -33.69 -39.74
N LYS A 695 48.02 -32.40 -39.85
CA LYS A 695 48.54 -31.55 -40.92
C LYS A 695 50.01 -31.25 -40.62
N CYS A 696 50.93 -31.78 -41.43
CA CYS A 696 52.37 -31.59 -41.27
C CYS A 696 53.01 -31.16 -42.58
N SER A 697 54.13 -30.44 -42.50
CA SER A 697 54.85 -29.99 -43.69
C SER A 697 55.44 -31.17 -44.45
N SER A 698 55.35 -31.10 -45.78
CA SER A 698 56.20 -31.95 -46.61
C SER A 698 57.64 -31.46 -46.38
N GLY A 699 58.63 -32.37 -46.29
CA GLY A 699 60.04 -31.96 -46.07
C GLY A 699 60.63 -31.00 -47.12
N ARG A 700 59.86 -30.64 -48.16
CA ARG A 700 60.20 -29.58 -49.13
C ARG A 700 59.92 -28.17 -48.61
N ASP A 701 58.94 -27.99 -47.72
CA ASP A 701 58.46 -26.67 -47.28
C ASP A 701 59.24 -26.11 -46.09
N THR A 702 59.91 -26.96 -45.30
CA THR A 702 60.65 -26.58 -44.08
C THR A 702 62.17 -26.44 -44.28
N GLY A 703 62.67 -26.47 -45.51
CA GLY A 703 64.10 -26.31 -45.81
C GLY A 703 65.00 -27.46 -45.32
N ALA A 704 64.43 -28.57 -44.84
CA ALA A 704 65.18 -29.75 -44.43
C ALA A 704 65.66 -30.52 -45.66
N ILE A 705 66.89 -30.23 -46.09
CA ILE A 705 67.62 -31.00 -47.11
C ILE A 705 67.62 -32.47 -46.66
N VAL A 706 66.84 -33.29 -47.35
CA VAL A 706 67.07 -34.74 -47.41
C VAL A 706 68.51 -34.89 -47.87
N LYS A 707 69.42 -35.33 -46.99
CA LYS A 707 70.72 -35.84 -47.39
C LYS A 707 70.45 -36.93 -48.41
N LYS A 708 70.57 -36.60 -49.70
CA LYS A 708 70.68 -37.57 -50.79
C LYS A 708 71.72 -38.59 -50.33
N GLN A 709 71.31 -39.84 -50.11
CA GLN A 709 72.23 -40.94 -50.27
C GLN A 709 72.71 -40.86 -51.71
N ILE A 710 73.92 -40.35 -51.89
CA ILE A 710 74.66 -40.47 -53.14
C ILE A 710 74.78 -41.97 -53.38
N GLY A 711 74.04 -42.46 -54.38
CA GLY A 711 74.19 -43.82 -54.86
C GLY A 711 75.65 -44.06 -55.20
N LYS A 712 76.20 -45.15 -54.66
CA LYS A 712 77.45 -45.75 -55.14
C LYS A 712 77.36 -45.88 -56.66
N ARG A 713 78.25 -45.18 -57.35
CA ARG A 713 78.61 -45.43 -58.75
C ARG A 713 78.88 -46.93 -58.90
N THR A 714 78.10 -47.62 -59.71
CA THR A 714 78.39 -48.98 -60.15
C THR A 714 79.60 -48.97 -61.07
N THR A 715 80.75 -49.42 -60.59
CA THR A 715 81.84 -49.89 -61.46
C THR A 715 81.43 -51.22 -62.06
N ARG A 716 80.94 -51.18 -63.31
CA ARG A 716 80.82 -52.35 -64.17
C ARG A 716 82.23 -52.66 -64.71
N LYS A 717 82.87 -53.72 -64.20
CA LYS A 717 84.04 -54.33 -64.86
C LYS A 717 83.58 -54.91 -66.19
N LYS A 718 84.19 -54.46 -67.29
CA LYS A 718 84.25 -55.21 -68.55
C LYS A 718 84.93 -56.54 -68.27
N ARG A 719 84.32 -57.64 -68.72
CA ARG A 719 85.02 -58.87 -69.09
C ARG A 719 84.75 -59.11 -70.57
N LYS A 720 85.84 -59.35 -71.31
CA LYS A 720 85.85 -60.29 -72.42
C LYS A 720 85.44 -61.66 -71.88
#